data_AF-A0A4U0ZP42-F1
#
_entry.id   AF-A0A4U0ZP42-F1
#
_cell.length_a   1.000
_cell.length_b   1.000
_cell.length_c   1.000
_cell.angle_alpha   90.00
_cell.angle_beta   90.00
_cell.angle_gamma   90.00
#
_symmetry.space_group_name_H-M   'P 1'
#
loop_
_entity.id
_entity.type
_entity.pdbx_description
1 polymer ?
#
loop_
_entity_poly.entity_id
_entity_poly.type
_entity_poly.pdbx_seq_one_letter_code
_entity_poly.pdbx_strand_id
1 'polypeptide(L)'
;MLNKLSITIGFFLVLFGYFFLFYHFNPGLTVSFKGSLPKDVHGTLYWDYGNGFLENNSIELLLSANDVITGENLGDITVEASGQKNNKARDNMVWLVVTEHDFHNPNFVIEGRHAWMNWFDINKDSKGRQLALYPGAKIVFENSSSAYNIKFFKTPNSGIAKITSSTGEVQFYDGYGKNAGWQVSLFEFYTSSPGSINYILDPYRAKFEKRLYLPHRKVVGLKFIQLAAEKESVNIESMDVVDASGKRHLIRPTVLSDREFVFRAFSDVAQNRFSVLLLSVQFFTAGVLSLFLYYLLSLPVVSEVKNSRNSLKTIFISRKRWFFWLIFLSGIASNMLWLLAEWPGCMTPDSVHVNIEMNTLKITNHHPYLYTLYMLGLHNIYDSPLTVVLFQILCFHAVVASWLVFIFRNGVRWYIILPLYFLTFLSIPVNLFNITLWKDIPYNTLVLFWAFFLTACYYLKRQGKILQLSKVQLVLLSVAFVFLCTFRHNGLIYLPIIPVLLFFSSTVSRKRLAGFLFLSGVMLFLVYQVLPGYILYDKPEANNFSKSVVENNFKNVTKISHDAEEYYIENYLAYRVKRFVATLGASPKASTWYNDMHHPPQRWFSVDEVRAEWIVNPISNTLAHYKDLALDTRIFKGFTSGRFIHWNSAFGFVLLLMAFGLYKWFPVSAFYSFFFLVQAGGMFFVVWPRWRYLYFLYLGGMYLIFTILLEYSTRKNLRVQVAGKNIL
;
A
#
# COMPACT_ATOMS: atom_id res chain seq x y z
N MET A 1 -35.64 6.39 -24.30
CA MET A 1 -34.95 5.82 -23.13
C MET A 1 -34.28 4.50 -23.48
N LEU A 2 -34.99 3.62 -24.23
CA LEU A 2 -34.50 2.33 -24.74
C LEU A 2 -33.10 2.38 -25.39
N ASN A 3 -32.86 3.24 -26.39
CA ASN A 3 -31.55 3.30 -27.07
C ASN A 3 -30.36 3.64 -26.14
N LYS A 4 -30.59 4.40 -25.05
CA LYS A 4 -29.54 4.78 -24.11
C LYS A 4 -29.16 3.62 -23.18
N LEU A 5 -30.15 2.87 -22.76
CA LEU A 5 -29.95 1.68 -21.92
C LEU A 5 -29.25 0.58 -22.72
N SER A 6 -29.63 0.38 -23.99
CA SER A 6 -29.00 -0.60 -24.89
C SER A 6 -27.51 -0.35 -25.11
N ILE A 7 -27.08 0.91 -25.28
CA ILE A 7 -25.64 1.24 -25.45
C ILE A 7 -24.85 0.92 -24.17
N THR A 8 -25.39 1.29 -23.01
CA THR A 8 -24.71 1.04 -21.72
C THR A 8 -24.61 -0.45 -21.43
N ILE A 9 -25.70 -1.20 -21.69
CA ILE A 9 -25.71 -2.66 -21.58
C ILE A 9 -24.74 -3.30 -22.57
N GLY A 10 -24.66 -2.80 -23.81
CA GLY A 10 -23.71 -3.27 -24.82
C GLY A 10 -22.26 -3.12 -24.36
N PHE A 11 -21.85 -1.92 -23.90
CA PHE A 11 -20.52 -1.72 -23.32
C PHE A 11 -20.27 -2.63 -22.11
N PHE A 12 -21.28 -2.78 -21.25
CA PHE A 12 -21.19 -3.65 -20.08
C PHE A 12 -20.93 -5.10 -20.46
N LEU A 13 -21.70 -5.66 -21.40
CA LEU A 13 -21.55 -7.04 -21.85
C LEU A 13 -20.20 -7.27 -22.52
N VAL A 14 -19.70 -6.30 -23.30
CA VAL A 14 -18.37 -6.39 -23.93
C VAL A 14 -17.26 -6.37 -22.87
N LEU A 15 -17.29 -5.42 -21.93
CA LEU A 15 -16.27 -5.33 -20.87
C LEU A 15 -16.32 -6.52 -19.92
N PHE A 16 -17.52 -6.95 -19.51
CA PHE A 16 -17.70 -8.09 -18.65
C PHE A 16 -17.28 -9.39 -19.34
N GLY A 17 -17.67 -9.58 -20.62
CA GLY A 17 -17.21 -10.71 -21.43
C GLY A 17 -15.69 -10.75 -21.56
N TYR A 18 -15.04 -9.58 -21.77
CA TYR A 18 -13.59 -9.47 -21.76
C TYR A 18 -12.98 -9.91 -20.43
N PHE A 19 -13.47 -9.40 -19.29
CA PHE A 19 -12.96 -9.79 -17.98
C PHE A 19 -13.14 -11.29 -17.69
N PHE A 20 -14.31 -11.82 -18.02
CA PHE A 20 -14.65 -13.23 -17.80
C PHE A 20 -13.77 -14.18 -18.62
N LEU A 21 -13.43 -13.81 -19.85
CA LEU A 21 -12.64 -14.66 -20.76
C LEU A 21 -11.13 -14.55 -20.51
N PHE A 22 -10.61 -13.37 -20.17
CA PHE A 22 -9.17 -13.13 -20.11
C PHE A 22 -8.55 -13.26 -18.71
N TYR A 23 -9.33 -13.08 -17.63
CA TYR A 23 -8.82 -13.21 -16.26
C TYR A 23 -9.31 -14.50 -15.62
N HIS A 24 -8.46 -15.53 -15.71
CA HIS A 24 -8.74 -16.82 -15.07
C HIS A 24 -8.70 -16.70 -13.55
N PHE A 25 -9.76 -17.20 -12.93
CA PHE A 25 -10.07 -17.20 -11.50
C PHE A 25 -9.15 -18.11 -10.68
N ASN A 26 -7.84 -17.87 -10.68
CA ASN A 26 -6.94 -18.73 -9.95
C ASN A 26 -6.86 -18.26 -8.49
N PRO A 27 -7.21 -19.12 -7.52
CA PRO A 27 -6.97 -18.79 -6.12
C PRO A 27 -5.45 -18.77 -5.89
N GLY A 28 -5.01 -17.97 -4.92
CA GLY A 28 -3.61 -17.86 -4.55
C GLY A 28 -3.12 -19.22 -4.08
N LEU A 29 -1.94 -19.59 -4.54
CA LEU A 29 -1.25 -20.78 -4.07
C LEU A 29 -0.34 -20.38 -2.92
N THR A 30 -0.28 -21.22 -1.89
CA THR A 30 0.78 -21.09 -0.89
C THR A 30 1.86 -22.10 -1.25
N VAL A 31 3.07 -21.63 -1.52
CA VAL A 31 4.22 -22.51 -1.76
C VAL A 31 5.11 -22.51 -0.54
N SER A 32 5.68 -23.66 -0.22
CA SER A 32 6.58 -23.84 0.89
C SER A 32 7.84 -24.55 0.39
N PHE A 33 8.95 -23.82 0.33
CA PHE A 33 10.24 -24.35 -0.11
C PHE A 33 10.88 -25.15 1.01
N LYS A 34 11.31 -26.37 0.71
CA LYS A 34 11.99 -27.25 1.65
C LYS A 34 13.32 -27.72 1.10
N GLY A 35 14.35 -27.65 1.93
CA GLY A 35 15.68 -28.10 1.56
C GLY A 35 16.69 -27.88 2.67
N SER A 36 17.97 -27.88 2.31
CA SER A 36 19.09 -27.64 3.21
C SER A 36 19.99 -26.50 2.71
N LEU A 37 20.37 -25.59 3.61
CA LEU A 37 21.20 -24.42 3.35
C LEU A 37 22.43 -24.45 4.28
N PRO A 38 23.63 -24.14 3.80
CA PRO A 38 24.80 -24.01 4.68
C PRO A 38 24.80 -22.76 5.55
N LYS A 39 24.10 -21.72 5.10
CA LYS A 39 23.89 -20.43 5.77
C LYS A 39 22.72 -19.73 5.09
N ASP A 40 22.35 -18.54 5.58
CA ASP A 40 21.39 -17.68 4.89
C ASP A 40 21.81 -17.47 3.43
N VAL A 41 20.88 -17.73 2.51
CA VAL A 41 21.11 -17.57 1.08
C VAL A 41 20.12 -16.61 0.46
N HIS A 42 20.66 -15.61 -0.21
CA HIS A 42 19.90 -14.71 -1.05
C HIS A 42 19.76 -15.27 -2.46
N GLY A 43 18.53 -15.20 -2.98
CA GLY A 43 18.25 -15.51 -4.37
C GLY A 43 17.03 -14.75 -4.88
N THR A 44 16.72 -14.98 -6.14
CA THR A 44 15.58 -14.37 -6.81
C THR A 44 14.63 -15.49 -7.25
N LEU A 45 13.39 -15.43 -6.78
CA LEU A 45 12.32 -16.33 -7.19
C LEU A 45 11.53 -15.68 -8.32
N TYR A 46 11.52 -16.32 -9.48
CA TYR A 46 10.75 -15.97 -10.66
C TYR A 46 9.52 -16.86 -10.78
N TRP A 47 8.44 -16.33 -11.34
CA TRP A 47 7.27 -17.12 -11.75
C TRP A 47 6.96 -16.93 -13.24
N ASP A 48 6.48 -17.99 -13.86
CA ASP A 48 6.06 -18.03 -15.26
C ASP A 48 4.53 -18.09 -15.35
N TYR A 49 3.94 -17.21 -16.16
CA TYR A 49 2.51 -17.15 -16.46
C TYR A 49 2.13 -17.74 -17.83
N GLY A 50 3.09 -18.37 -18.51
CA GLY A 50 2.97 -18.90 -19.88
C GLY A 50 3.84 -18.16 -20.91
N ASN A 51 4.56 -17.11 -20.49
CA ASN A 51 5.38 -16.25 -21.35
C ASN A 51 6.88 -16.34 -21.00
N GLY A 52 7.27 -17.29 -20.14
CA GLY A 52 8.62 -17.44 -19.61
C GLY A 52 8.85 -16.69 -18.28
N PHE A 53 10.03 -16.90 -17.72
CA PHE A 53 10.49 -16.28 -16.46
C PHE A 53 11.01 -14.87 -16.71
N LEU A 54 10.11 -13.88 -16.75
CA LEU A 54 10.45 -12.47 -16.92
C LEU A 54 10.97 -11.86 -15.61
N GLU A 55 11.90 -10.89 -15.68
CA GLU A 55 12.44 -10.20 -14.50
C GLU A 55 11.37 -9.47 -13.68
N ASN A 56 10.39 -8.87 -14.36
CA ASN A 56 9.25 -8.19 -13.71
C ASN A 56 8.34 -9.15 -12.92
N ASN A 57 8.52 -10.46 -13.10
CA ASN A 57 7.78 -11.52 -12.44
C ASN A 57 8.67 -12.22 -11.42
N SER A 58 9.37 -11.45 -10.61
CA SER A 58 10.30 -11.99 -9.62
C SER A 58 10.24 -11.25 -8.28
N ILE A 59 10.73 -11.92 -7.25
CA ILE A 59 10.91 -11.38 -5.91
C ILE A 59 12.27 -11.82 -5.37
N GLU A 60 12.98 -10.91 -4.72
CA GLU A 60 14.14 -11.27 -3.93
C GLU A 60 13.70 -12.04 -2.69
N LEU A 61 14.33 -13.17 -2.48
CA LEU A 61 14.01 -14.11 -1.42
C LEU A 61 15.27 -14.38 -0.60
N LEU A 62 15.16 -14.11 0.70
CA LEU A 62 16.11 -14.61 1.68
C LEU A 62 15.61 -15.96 2.18
N LEU A 63 16.36 -17.02 1.87
CA LEU A 63 16.20 -18.32 2.47
C LEU A 63 17.08 -18.33 3.72
N SER A 64 16.47 -18.16 4.90
CA SER A 64 17.24 -18.15 6.13
C SER A 64 17.45 -19.57 6.65
N ALA A 65 18.67 -19.84 7.13
CA ALA A 65 18.98 -21.03 7.91
C ALA A 65 18.16 -21.09 9.22
N ASN A 66 17.59 -19.97 9.65
CA ASN A 66 16.75 -19.86 10.84
C ASN A 66 15.26 -20.15 10.57
N ASP A 67 14.82 -20.20 9.31
CA ASP A 67 13.41 -20.46 8.93
C ASP A 67 13.08 -21.98 8.97
N VAL A 68 13.38 -22.69 10.06
CA VAL A 68 13.37 -24.17 10.13
C VAL A 68 11.96 -24.79 10.22
N ILE A 69 11.76 -25.95 9.58
CA ILE A 69 10.52 -26.77 9.59
C ILE A 69 10.16 -27.15 11.04
N THR A 70 9.08 -26.59 11.58
CA THR A 70 8.50 -26.94 12.89
C THR A 70 7.65 -28.21 12.76
N GLY A 71 8.27 -29.37 12.92
CA GLY A 71 7.67 -30.65 12.49
C GLY A 71 7.29 -31.67 13.57
N GLU A 72 8.21 -32.06 14.45
CA GLU A 72 8.00 -33.23 15.35
C GLU A 72 8.53 -32.93 16.77
N ASN A 73 8.58 -33.89 17.70
CA ASN A 73 9.15 -33.73 19.07
C ASN A 73 10.37 -34.66 19.24
N LEU A 74 11.53 -34.16 19.69
CA LEU A 74 12.86 -34.83 19.58
C LEU A 74 13.09 -35.78 20.76
N GLY A 75 12.19 -35.73 21.75
CA GLY A 75 12.43 -36.24 23.09
C GLY A 75 13.75 -35.74 23.65
N ASP A 76 14.36 -36.55 24.50
CA ASP A 76 15.58 -36.19 25.22
C ASP A 76 16.81 -36.14 24.30
N ILE A 77 17.64 -35.11 24.46
CA ILE A 77 18.94 -35.01 23.78
C ILE A 77 20.02 -35.43 24.74
N THR A 78 20.83 -36.41 24.36
CA THR A 78 21.96 -36.89 25.17
C THR A 78 23.28 -36.47 24.53
N VAL A 79 24.08 -35.67 25.22
CA VAL A 79 25.48 -35.40 24.83
C VAL A 79 26.40 -36.22 25.73
N GLU A 80 27.04 -37.23 25.15
CA GLU A 80 27.93 -38.18 25.81
C GLU A 80 29.39 -37.92 25.40
N ALA A 81 30.34 -37.99 26.32
CA ALA A 81 31.76 -38.06 25.96
C ALA A 81 32.08 -39.47 25.47
N SER A 82 32.27 -39.64 24.16
CA SER A 82 32.41 -40.96 23.52
C SER A 82 33.62 -41.78 23.98
N GLY A 83 34.57 -41.15 24.68
CA GLY A 83 35.86 -41.72 25.02
C GLY A 83 36.86 -41.77 23.86
N GLN A 84 36.39 -41.49 22.64
CA GLN A 84 37.23 -41.31 21.46
C GLN A 84 37.80 -39.89 21.40
N LYS A 85 38.93 -39.73 20.72
CA LYS A 85 39.57 -38.43 20.51
C LYS A 85 40.26 -38.38 19.15
N ASN A 86 40.45 -37.18 18.62
CA ASN A 86 41.34 -36.97 17.48
C ASN A 86 42.75 -37.47 17.83
N ASN A 87 43.49 -38.06 16.88
CA ASN A 87 44.86 -38.54 17.10
C ASN A 87 45.81 -37.41 17.58
N LYS A 88 45.46 -36.15 17.31
CA LYS A 88 46.22 -34.97 17.74
C LYS A 88 45.74 -34.40 19.08
N ALA A 89 44.62 -34.86 19.61
CA ALA A 89 44.12 -34.43 20.90
C ALA A 89 44.89 -35.09 22.05
N ARG A 90 45.24 -34.30 23.06
CA ARG A 90 45.95 -34.75 24.27
C ARG A 90 45.04 -35.58 25.18
N ASP A 91 43.76 -35.26 25.21
CA ASP A 91 42.77 -35.85 26.12
C ASP A 91 41.47 -36.22 25.36
N ASN A 92 40.60 -37.02 25.97
CA ASN A 92 39.31 -37.46 25.44
C ASN A 92 38.11 -36.88 26.20
N MET A 93 38.34 -35.93 27.12
CA MET A 93 37.28 -35.16 27.78
C MET A 93 36.54 -34.26 26.80
N VAL A 94 35.22 -34.14 26.94
CA VAL A 94 34.42 -33.18 26.15
C VAL A 94 34.17 -31.94 26.98
N TRP A 95 34.55 -30.78 26.45
CA TRP A 95 34.36 -29.49 27.10
C TRP A 95 33.18 -28.75 26.47
N LEU A 96 32.21 -28.36 27.30
CA LEU A 96 31.01 -27.64 26.86
C LEU A 96 30.63 -26.50 27.80
N VAL A 97 29.87 -25.54 27.30
CA VAL A 97 29.19 -24.49 28.07
C VAL A 97 27.71 -24.65 27.88
N VAL A 98 26.99 -24.61 28.99
CA VAL A 98 25.54 -24.42 28.99
C VAL A 98 25.29 -22.97 29.37
N THR A 99 24.64 -22.20 28.49
CA THR A 99 24.42 -20.75 28.69
C THR A 99 23.06 -20.48 29.32
N GLU A 100 23.01 -19.58 30.31
CA GLU A 100 21.78 -19.15 31.00
C GLU A 100 20.87 -18.35 30.07
N HIS A 101 19.72 -18.92 29.68
CA HIS A 101 18.59 -18.07 29.26
C HIS A 101 17.29 -18.32 30.05
N ASP A 102 17.16 -19.43 30.81
CA ASP A 102 16.01 -19.69 31.71
C ASP A 102 16.38 -20.59 32.91
N PHE A 103 17.08 -20.05 33.90
CA PHE A 103 17.60 -20.84 35.03
C PHE A 103 16.60 -21.09 36.17
N HIS A 104 15.32 -20.72 36.04
CA HIS A 104 14.38 -21.04 37.10
C HIS A 104 13.99 -22.53 37.14
N ASN A 105 14.29 -23.33 36.10
CA ASN A 105 14.27 -24.81 36.19
C ASN A 105 14.81 -25.52 34.92
N PRO A 106 16.13 -25.62 34.69
CA PRO A 106 16.62 -26.43 33.57
C PRO A 106 16.57 -27.92 33.95
N ASN A 107 15.63 -28.67 33.36
CA ASN A 107 15.54 -30.13 33.51
C ASN A 107 16.59 -30.81 32.62
N PHE A 108 17.85 -30.84 33.08
CA PHE A 108 18.86 -31.73 32.50
C PHE A 108 19.51 -32.60 33.58
N VAL A 109 19.79 -33.84 33.24
CA VAL A 109 20.42 -34.83 34.12
C VAL A 109 21.82 -35.11 33.62
N ILE A 110 22.82 -34.91 34.48
CA ILE A 110 24.20 -35.32 34.18
C ILE A 110 24.42 -36.70 34.81
N GLU A 111 24.70 -37.69 33.98
CA GLU A 111 25.08 -39.03 34.41
C GLU A 111 26.59 -39.23 34.21
N GLY A 112 27.27 -39.77 35.23
CA GLY A 112 28.70 -40.09 35.17
C GLY A 112 29.63 -38.98 35.71
N ARG A 113 30.95 -39.23 35.57
CA ARG A 113 31.99 -38.37 36.12
C ARG A 113 32.08 -37.06 35.32
N HIS A 114 31.98 -35.93 36.01
CA HIS A 114 32.05 -34.61 35.41
C HIS A 114 32.79 -33.64 36.33
N ALA A 115 33.29 -32.55 35.78
CA ALA A 115 33.88 -31.45 36.55
C ALA A 115 33.25 -30.12 36.12
N TRP A 116 32.70 -29.40 37.09
CA TRP A 116 32.26 -28.03 36.91
C TRP A 116 33.43 -27.07 37.11
N MET A 117 33.58 -26.11 36.22
CA MET A 117 34.49 -24.98 36.43
C MET A 117 33.72 -23.71 36.80
N ASN A 118 34.47 -22.66 37.18
CA ASN A 118 33.91 -21.38 37.58
C ASN A 118 33.03 -20.78 36.47
N TRP A 119 32.08 -19.95 36.89
CA TRP A 119 31.29 -19.11 35.99
C TRP A 119 32.20 -18.16 35.21
N PHE A 120 31.84 -17.92 33.95
CA PHE A 120 32.48 -16.89 33.13
C PHE A 120 31.44 -16.20 32.25
N ASP A 121 31.67 -14.91 32.02
CA ASP A 121 30.83 -14.10 31.16
C ASP A 121 31.12 -14.47 29.71
N ILE A 122 30.09 -14.93 28.97
CA ILE A 122 30.26 -15.30 27.56
C ILE A 122 30.14 -14.06 26.67
N ASN A 123 29.30 -13.11 27.09
CA ASN A 123 29.14 -11.76 26.53
C ASN A 123 28.48 -10.85 27.60
N LYS A 124 28.24 -9.56 27.30
CA LYS A 124 27.68 -8.58 28.25
C LYS A 124 26.33 -8.99 28.87
N ASP A 125 25.59 -9.89 28.21
CA ASP A 125 24.19 -10.19 28.54
C ASP A 125 23.95 -11.68 28.87
N SER A 126 24.97 -12.55 28.89
CA SER A 126 24.81 -13.97 29.24
C SER A 126 25.97 -14.53 30.05
N LYS A 127 25.64 -15.28 31.12
CA LYS A 127 26.58 -16.07 31.90
C LYS A 127 26.47 -17.54 31.51
N GLY A 128 27.61 -18.22 31.49
CA GLY A 128 27.66 -19.65 31.23
C GLY A 128 28.50 -20.37 32.27
N ARG A 129 28.21 -21.65 32.44
CA ARG A 129 29.01 -22.54 33.28
C ARG A 129 29.68 -23.60 32.41
N GLN A 130 31.00 -23.72 32.53
CA GLN A 130 31.77 -24.69 31.78
C GLN A 130 31.72 -26.04 32.48
N LEU A 131 31.44 -27.06 31.68
CA LEU A 131 31.34 -28.46 32.09
C LEU A 131 32.37 -29.28 31.30
N ALA A 132 33.17 -30.07 32.00
CA ALA A 132 33.95 -31.15 31.42
C ALA A 132 33.24 -32.48 31.65
N LEU A 133 32.94 -33.18 30.56
CA LEU A 133 32.46 -34.56 30.58
C LEU A 133 33.64 -35.51 30.39
N TYR A 134 33.86 -36.40 31.36
CA TYR A 134 34.83 -37.49 31.21
C TYR A 134 34.25 -38.61 30.35
N PRO A 135 35.08 -39.47 29.73
CA PRO A 135 34.61 -40.61 28.93
C PRO A 135 33.49 -41.40 29.61
N GLY A 136 32.40 -41.63 28.89
CA GLY A 136 31.20 -42.33 29.39
C GLY A 136 30.25 -41.47 30.22
N ALA A 137 30.62 -40.22 30.55
CA ALA A 137 29.68 -39.26 31.13
C ALA A 137 28.80 -38.66 30.03
N LYS A 138 27.53 -38.42 30.37
CA LYS A 138 26.56 -37.84 29.47
C LYS A 138 25.71 -36.78 30.18
N ILE A 139 25.24 -35.80 29.43
CA ILE A 139 24.22 -34.85 29.84
C ILE A 139 22.97 -35.11 29.01
N VAL A 140 21.86 -35.39 29.69
CA VAL A 140 20.55 -35.63 29.10
C VAL A 140 19.73 -34.37 29.30
N PHE A 141 19.38 -33.70 28.22
CA PHE A 141 18.44 -32.59 28.20
C PHE A 141 17.05 -33.20 28.08
N GLU A 142 16.36 -33.33 29.20
CA GLU A 142 15.03 -33.91 29.25
C GLU A 142 14.02 -32.92 28.68
N ASN A 143 13.07 -33.42 27.89
CA ASN A 143 11.92 -32.76 27.22
C ASN A 143 11.41 -31.44 27.87
N SER A 144 12.23 -30.40 27.84
CA SER A 144 11.95 -29.11 28.43
C SER A 144 11.55 -28.19 27.31
N SER A 145 10.52 -27.40 27.52
CA SER A 145 10.04 -26.33 26.63
C SER A 145 11.04 -25.18 26.41
N SER A 146 12.31 -25.34 26.79
CA SER A 146 13.36 -24.32 26.79
C SER A 146 14.37 -24.56 25.67
N ALA A 147 14.76 -23.49 24.97
CA ALA A 147 15.87 -23.56 24.02
C ALA A 147 17.22 -23.69 24.76
N TYR A 148 18.03 -24.70 24.41
CA TYR A 148 19.37 -24.90 24.93
C TYR A 148 20.43 -24.45 23.96
N ASN A 149 21.30 -23.55 24.41
CA ASN A 149 22.51 -23.19 23.69
C ASN A 149 23.69 -23.96 24.29
N ILE A 150 24.10 -25.03 23.61
CA ILE A 150 25.27 -25.83 23.98
C ILE A 150 26.45 -25.36 23.14
N LYS A 151 27.47 -24.86 23.81
CA LYS A 151 28.70 -24.40 23.16
C LYS A 151 29.79 -25.43 23.41
N PHE A 152 30.32 -26.06 22.37
CA PHE A 152 31.48 -26.95 22.52
C PHE A 152 32.77 -26.15 22.38
N PHE A 153 33.73 -26.47 23.24
CA PHE A 153 35.05 -25.87 23.18
C PHE A 153 36.00 -26.68 22.35
N LYS A 154 36.51 -26.06 21.28
CA LYS A 154 37.59 -26.65 20.51
C LYS A 154 38.93 -26.40 21.18
N THR A 155 39.54 -27.44 21.73
CA THR A 155 40.85 -27.34 22.40
C THR A 155 41.74 -28.51 22.03
N PRO A 156 43.07 -28.41 22.22
CA PRO A 156 43.95 -29.56 22.07
C PRO A 156 43.64 -30.69 23.06
N ASN A 157 42.86 -30.44 24.11
CA ASN A 157 42.50 -31.40 25.16
C ASN A 157 41.03 -31.86 25.06
N SER A 158 40.34 -31.58 23.96
CA SER A 158 38.94 -31.96 23.79
C SER A 158 38.84 -33.24 22.95
N GLY A 159 38.06 -34.20 23.44
CA GLY A 159 37.70 -35.44 22.75
C GLY A 159 36.48 -35.30 21.84
N ILE A 160 35.95 -36.44 21.41
CA ILE A 160 34.79 -36.52 20.54
C ILE A 160 33.53 -36.67 21.40
N ALA A 161 32.56 -35.77 21.21
CA ALA A 161 31.24 -35.88 21.82
C ALA A 161 30.31 -36.71 20.93
N LYS A 162 29.58 -37.65 21.52
CA LYS A 162 28.51 -38.40 20.88
C LYS A 162 27.18 -37.75 21.27
N ILE A 163 26.48 -37.18 20.31
CA ILE A 163 25.18 -36.54 20.49
C ILE A 163 24.12 -37.52 20.00
N THR A 164 23.21 -37.92 20.88
CA THR A 164 22.14 -38.88 20.59
C THR A 164 20.78 -38.23 20.81
N SER A 165 19.89 -38.27 19.82
CA SER A 165 18.50 -37.86 19.99
C SER A 165 17.65 -39.02 20.51
N SER A 166 16.46 -38.75 21.08
CA SER A 166 15.54 -39.82 21.48
C SER A 166 14.99 -40.62 20.30
N THR A 167 15.11 -40.09 19.07
CA THR A 167 14.78 -40.80 17.83
C THR A 167 15.83 -41.85 17.44
N GLY A 168 16.94 -41.93 18.18
CA GLY A 168 18.02 -42.89 17.95
C GLY A 168 19.07 -42.42 16.95
N GLU A 169 18.98 -41.17 16.46
CA GLU A 169 20.03 -40.60 15.62
C GLU A 169 21.27 -40.30 16.46
N VAL A 170 22.44 -40.72 15.98
CA VAL A 170 23.72 -40.58 16.67
C VAL A 170 24.66 -39.76 15.80
N GLN A 171 25.28 -38.74 16.39
CA GLN A 171 26.31 -37.94 15.76
C GLN A 171 27.56 -37.83 16.61
N PHE A 172 28.70 -37.64 15.95
CA PHE A 172 29.99 -37.46 16.60
C PHE A 172 30.54 -36.08 16.27
N TYR A 173 30.84 -35.30 17.31
CA TYR A 173 31.43 -33.97 17.20
C TYR A 173 32.87 -33.99 17.71
N ASP A 174 33.84 -33.70 16.84
CA ASP A 174 35.24 -33.60 17.20
C ASP A 174 35.54 -32.23 17.84
N GLY A 175 35.77 -32.24 19.16
CA GLY A 175 36.17 -31.07 19.92
C GLY A 175 37.63 -30.67 19.69
N TYR A 176 38.42 -31.35 18.85
CA TYR A 176 39.82 -30.98 18.70
C TYR A 176 40.03 -29.61 18.03
N GLY A 177 40.84 -28.75 18.66
CA GLY A 177 41.33 -27.49 18.13
C GLY A 177 42.85 -27.42 18.17
N LYS A 178 43.51 -27.01 17.08
CA LYS A 178 44.98 -26.99 16.95
C LYS A 178 45.66 -26.06 17.95
N ASN A 179 45.04 -24.92 18.25
CA ASN A 179 45.56 -23.93 19.20
C ASN A 179 44.75 -24.01 20.50
N ALA A 180 45.42 -23.80 21.63
CA ALA A 180 44.76 -23.54 22.91
C ALA A 180 44.12 -22.15 22.85
N GLY A 181 42.99 -22.06 22.17
CA GLY A 181 42.20 -20.86 21.98
C GLY A 181 40.74 -21.25 21.96
N TRP A 182 39.91 -20.42 22.58
CA TRP A 182 38.48 -20.65 22.69
C TRP A 182 37.81 -20.52 21.32
N GLN A 183 37.83 -21.59 20.53
CA GLN A 183 36.97 -21.71 19.36
C GLN A 183 35.68 -22.38 19.79
N VAL A 184 34.63 -21.57 19.87
CA VAL A 184 33.30 -22.02 20.28
C VAL A 184 32.52 -22.43 19.05
N SER A 185 32.06 -23.68 18.99
CA SER A 185 30.98 -24.06 18.09
C SER A 185 29.66 -23.96 18.86
N LEU A 186 28.78 -23.10 18.39
CA LEU A 186 27.45 -22.90 18.94
C LEU A 186 26.50 -23.94 18.36
N PHE A 187 25.80 -24.67 19.23
CA PHE A 187 24.67 -25.50 18.88
C PHE A 187 23.46 -24.94 19.64
N GLU A 188 22.45 -24.52 18.89
CA GLU A 188 21.20 -24.04 19.45
C GLU A 188 20.13 -25.10 19.23
N PHE A 189 19.58 -25.61 20.32
CA PHE A 189 18.50 -26.58 20.34
C PHE A 189 17.24 -25.85 20.78
N TYR A 190 16.30 -25.61 19.87
CA TYR A 190 15.08 -24.86 20.18
C TYR A 190 13.89 -25.82 20.35
N THR A 191 13.19 -25.73 21.48
CA THR A 191 11.84 -26.26 21.67
C THR A 191 10.84 -25.11 21.69
N SER A 192 9.97 -24.99 20.69
CA SER A 192 8.94 -23.94 20.66
C SER A 192 7.56 -24.55 20.86
N SER A 193 6.97 -24.39 22.05
CA SER A 193 5.60 -24.81 22.38
C SER A 193 5.32 -26.32 22.16
N PRO A 194 4.19 -26.88 22.65
CA PRO A 194 3.91 -28.31 22.47
C PRO A 194 3.76 -28.66 20.99
N GLY A 195 4.79 -29.31 20.41
CA GLY A 195 4.75 -29.86 19.05
C GLY A 195 5.71 -29.29 18.01
N SER A 196 6.94 -28.89 18.34
CA SER A 196 7.96 -28.63 17.31
C SER A 196 9.42 -28.70 17.80
N ILE A 197 10.32 -29.24 16.96
CA ILE A 197 11.78 -29.17 17.15
C ILE A 197 12.54 -28.70 15.91
N ASN A 198 13.78 -28.30 16.18
CA ASN A 198 14.82 -27.84 15.29
C ASN A 198 16.02 -28.82 15.31
N TYR A 199 16.65 -29.04 14.15
CA TYR A 199 17.95 -29.70 14.04
C TYR A 199 19.01 -28.66 13.65
N ILE A 200 20.06 -28.48 14.46
CA ILE A 200 21.39 -28.04 13.98
C ILE A 200 22.35 -29.19 14.27
N LEU A 201 22.28 -30.21 13.41
CA LEU A 201 23.12 -31.42 13.50
C LEU A 201 24.05 -31.52 12.28
N ASP A 202 24.26 -30.41 11.58
CA ASP A 202 25.46 -30.14 10.78
C ASP A 202 25.68 -28.62 10.86
N PRO A 203 26.79 -28.11 11.43
CA PRO A 203 27.09 -26.68 11.36
C PRO A 203 27.21 -26.17 9.91
N TYR A 204 27.15 -27.07 8.92
CA TYR A 204 27.20 -26.75 7.50
C TYR A 204 25.91 -26.96 6.72
N ARG A 205 24.77 -27.42 7.28
CA ARG A 205 23.49 -27.56 6.53
C ARG A 205 22.22 -27.51 7.42
N ALA A 206 21.65 -26.32 7.62
CA ALA A 206 20.34 -26.13 8.24
C ALA A 206 19.20 -26.49 7.27
N LYS A 207 18.15 -27.18 7.76
CA LYS A 207 16.91 -27.40 6.98
C LYS A 207 16.01 -26.17 7.08
N PHE A 208 15.36 -25.77 5.98
CA PHE A 208 14.49 -24.60 5.96
C PHE A 208 13.08 -24.90 5.41
N GLU A 209 12.09 -24.12 5.85
CA GLU A 209 10.74 -24.00 5.31
C GLU A 209 10.40 -22.52 5.06
N LYS A 210 10.48 -22.06 3.81
CA LYS A 210 9.99 -20.70 3.48
C LYS A 210 8.63 -20.77 2.83
N ARG A 211 7.61 -20.24 3.52
CA ARG A 211 6.25 -20.09 2.97
C ARG A 211 6.10 -18.78 2.22
N LEU A 212 5.57 -18.86 1.01
CA LEU A 212 5.30 -17.73 0.13
C LEU A 212 3.89 -17.84 -0.44
N TYR A 213 3.21 -16.70 -0.55
CA TYR A 213 1.93 -16.60 -1.22
C TYR A 213 2.18 -16.17 -2.66
N LEU A 214 1.84 -17.05 -3.60
CA LEU A 214 1.93 -16.73 -5.01
C LEU A 214 0.77 -15.81 -5.44
N PRO A 215 0.97 -15.00 -6.49
CA PRO A 215 -0.10 -14.20 -7.07
C PRO A 215 -1.30 -15.04 -7.49
N HIS A 216 -2.49 -14.46 -7.43
CA HIS A 216 -3.76 -15.03 -7.91
C HIS A 216 -3.85 -15.12 -9.45
N ARG A 217 -2.85 -15.74 -10.08
CA ARG A 217 -2.75 -15.92 -11.53
C ARG A 217 -2.37 -17.35 -11.85
N LYS A 218 -2.54 -17.73 -13.12
CA LYS A 218 -2.13 -19.05 -13.59
C LYS A 218 -0.62 -19.13 -13.64
N VAL A 219 -0.01 -19.63 -12.56
CA VAL A 219 1.42 -19.93 -12.55
C VAL A 219 1.61 -21.27 -13.24
N VAL A 220 2.42 -21.31 -14.31
CA VAL A 220 2.81 -22.54 -15.01
C VAL A 220 4.16 -23.07 -14.54
N GLY A 221 4.98 -22.20 -13.95
CA GLY A 221 6.23 -22.63 -13.33
C GLY A 221 6.84 -21.61 -12.38
N LEU A 222 7.77 -22.07 -11.54
CA LEU A 222 8.63 -21.23 -10.72
C LEU A 222 10.10 -21.49 -11.06
N LYS A 223 10.95 -20.49 -10.90
CA LYS A 223 12.40 -20.62 -11.03
C LYS A 223 13.07 -19.87 -9.89
N PHE A 224 13.92 -20.53 -9.12
CA PHE A 224 14.75 -19.87 -8.11
C PHE A 224 16.20 -19.80 -8.61
N ILE A 225 16.80 -18.61 -8.56
CA ILE A 225 18.21 -18.37 -8.91
C ILE A 225 18.94 -17.81 -7.69
N GLN A 226 19.98 -18.51 -7.24
CA GLN A 226 20.86 -18.04 -6.17
C GLN A 226 21.77 -16.90 -6.67
N LEU A 227 21.96 -15.85 -5.84
CA LEU A 227 22.85 -14.72 -6.21
C LEU A 227 24.30 -15.19 -6.39
N ALA A 228 24.96 -14.67 -7.43
CA ALA A 228 26.30 -15.13 -7.84
C ALA A 228 27.40 -14.93 -6.76
N ALA A 229 27.19 -13.96 -5.86
CA ALA A 229 28.10 -13.66 -4.76
C ALA A 229 28.18 -14.78 -3.70
N GLU A 230 27.18 -15.66 -3.65
CA GLU A 230 27.16 -16.78 -2.71
C GLU A 230 28.00 -17.96 -3.23
N LYS A 231 29.03 -18.35 -2.46
CA LYS A 231 29.98 -19.41 -2.85
C LYS A 231 29.46 -20.82 -2.61
N GLU A 232 28.50 -21.00 -1.71
CA GLU A 232 28.04 -22.32 -1.28
C GLU A 232 26.68 -22.61 -1.93
N SER A 233 26.52 -23.80 -2.49
CA SER A 233 25.28 -24.18 -3.18
C SER A 233 24.16 -24.51 -2.19
N VAL A 234 22.97 -23.98 -2.46
CA VAL A 234 21.74 -24.41 -1.80
C VAL A 234 21.29 -25.74 -2.37
N ASN A 235 20.75 -26.62 -1.52
CA ASN A 235 20.04 -27.81 -1.99
C ASN A 235 18.54 -27.66 -1.69
N ILE A 236 17.74 -27.34 -2.72
CA ILE A 236 16.28 -27.35 -2.59
C ILE A 236 15.78 -28.75 -2.96
N GLU A 237 15.29 -29.50 -1.97
CA GLU A 237 14.85 -30.88 -2.16
C GLU A 237 13.46 -30.96 -2.79
N SER A 238 12.57 -30.09 -2.32
CA SER A 238 11.16 -30.09 -2.75
C SER A 238 10.48 -28.77 -2.44
N MET A 239 9.30 -28.61 -3.03
CA MET A 239 8.40 -27.51 -2.74
C MET A 239 7.00 -28.08 -2.54
N ASP A 240 6.43 -27.84 -1.37
CA ASP A 240 5.03 -28.14 -1.08
C ASP A 240 4.17 -27.01 -1.62
N VAL A 241 3.28 -27.32 -2.55
CA VAL A 241 2.26 -26.40 -3.04
C VAL A 241 0.95 -26.75 -2.35
N VAL A 242 0.46 -25.86 -1.49
CA VAL A 242 -0.86 -25.97 -0.88
C VAL A 242 -1.85 -25.26 -1.78
N ASP A 243 -2.77 -26.02 -2.37
CA ASP A 243 -3.84 -25.44 -3.16
C ASP A 243 -4.93 -24.81 -2.27
N ALA A 244 -5.89 -24.13 -2.90
CA ALA A 244 -6.98 -23.47 -2.19
C ALA A 244 -7.98 -24.42 -1.51
N SER A 245 -7.85 -25.74 -1.70
CA SER A 245 -8.57 -26.75 -0.93
C SER A 245 -7.84 -27.18 0.34
N GLY A 246 -6.60 -26.70 0.54
CA GLY A 246 -5.70 -27.17 1.59
C GLY A 246 -4.96 -28.46 1.21
N LYS A 247 -5.18 -29.01 0.01
CA LYS A 247 -4.46 -30.20 -0.46
C LYS A 247 -3.03 -29.81 -0.81
N ARG A 248 -2.08 -30.57 -0.27
CA ARG A 248 -0.65 -30.40 -0.53
C ARG A 248 -0.24 -31.21 -1.75
N HIS A 249 0.52 -30.59 -2.63
CA HIS A 249 1.11 -31.19 -3.82
C HIS A 249 2.62 -31.01 -3.72
N LEU A 250 3.36 -32.12 -3.64
CA LEU A 250 4.80 -32.10 -3.55
C LEU A 250 5.38 -31.97 -4.97
N ILE A 251 6.12 -30.90 -5.24
CA ILE A 251 6.79 -30.66 -6.52
C ILE A 251 8.30 -30.70 -6.31
N ARG A 252 9.00 -31.56 -7.06
CA ARG A 252 10.47 -31.62 -7.05
C ARG A 252 11.04 -30.66 -8.11
N PRO A 253 12.14 -29.94 -7.80
CA PRO A 253 12.78 -29.08 -8.79
C PRO A 253 13.50 -29.90 -9.86
N THR A 254 13.50 -29.38 -11.08
CA THR A 254 14.51 -29.69 -12.10
C THR A 254 15.71 -28.78 -11.85
N VAL A 255 16.85 -29.36 -11.48
CA VAL A 255 18.10 -28.63 -11.26
C VAL A 255 18.75 -28.37 -12.62
N LEU A 256 18.84 -27.10 -13.03
CA LEU A 256 19.49 -26.71 -14.29
C LEU A 256 20.97 -26.40 -14.09
N SER A 257 21.34 -25.89 -12.91
CA SER A 257 22.71 -25.67 -12.46
C SER A 257 22.74 -25.69 -10.92
N ASP A 258 23.95 -25.66 -10.32
CA ASP A 258 24.13 -25.60 -8.85
C ASP A 258 23.43 -24.40 -8.18
N ARG A 259 22.97 -23.43 -8.97
CA ARG A 259 22.34 -22.18 -8.52
C ARG A 259 20.93 -21.97 -9.08
N GLU A 260 20.44 -22.83 -9.96
CA GLU A 260 19.17 -22.63 -10.68
C GLU A 260 18.24 -23.84 -10.55
N PHE A 261 17.07 -23.59 -9.95
CA PHE A 261 16.05 -24.60 -9.63
C PHE A 261 14.74 -24.23 -10.32
N VAL A 262 14.18 -25.13 -11.14
CA VAL A 262 12.95 -24.88 -11.89
C VAL A 262 11.84 -25.87 -11.54
N PHE A 263 10.62 -25.38 -11.31
CA PHE A 263 9.45 -26.16 -10.93
C PHE A 263 8.36 -25.97 -11.99
N ARG A 264 8.04 -27.01 -12.80
CA ARG A 264 7.12 -26.88 -13.96
C ARG A 264 5.75 -27.58 -13.81
N ALA A 265 5.53 -28.33 -12.73
CA ALA A 265 4.32 -29.15 -12.53
C ALA A 265 3.12 -28.37 -11.94
N PHE A 266 2.99 -27.08 -12.24
CA PHE A 266 1.90 -26.26 -11.70
C PHE A 266 0.60 -26.36 -12.49
N SER A 267 0.64 -26.81 -13.74
CA SER A 267 -0.55 -26.98 -14.59
C SER A 267 -1.56 -27.96 -13.99
N ASP A 268 -1.07 -28.94 -13.23
CA ASP A 268 -1.86 -30.07 -12.72
C ASP A 268 -2.38 -29.81 -11.29
N VAL A 269 -1.79 -28.83 -10.60
CA VAL A 269 -2.30 -28.35 -9.33
C VAL A 269 -3.55 -27.53 -9.64
N ALA A 270 -4.73 -28.09 -9.32
CA ALA A 270 -6.02 -27.51 -9.69
C ALA A 270 -6.18 -26.06 -9.18
N GLN A 271 -5.96 -25.09 -10.08
CA GLN A 271 -6.21 -23.67 -9.86
C GLN A 271 -7.65 -23.26 -10.25
N ASN A 272 -8.50 -24.21 -10.65
CA ASN A 272 -9.86 -23.95 -11.14
C ASN A 272 -10.88 -23.66 -10.01
N ARG A 273 -10.59 -22.77 -9.07
CA ARG A 273 -11.59 -22.33 -8.08
C ARG A 273 -12.05 -20.91 -8.33
N PHE A 274 -13.31 -20.80 -8.73
CA PHE A 274 -14.03 -19.55 -8.88
C PHE A 274 -14.01 -18.71 -7.60
N SER A 275 -13.38 -17.53 -7.64
CA SER A 275 -13.47 -16.54 -6.57
C SER A 275 -14.70 -15.66 -6.78
N VAL A 276 -15.71 -15.83 -5.92
CA VAL A 276 -16.93 -14.99 -5.91
C VAL A 276 -16.57 -13.51 -5.71
N LEU A 277 -15.54 -13.23 -4.91
CA LEU A 277 -15.04 -11.88 -4.69
C LEU A 277 -14.52 -11.26 -6.00
N LEU A 278 -13.65 -11.97 -6.72
CA LEU A 278 -13.10 -11.48 -8.00
C LEU A 278 -14.21 -11.26 -9.03
N LEU A 279 -15.15 -12.19 -9.16
CA LEU A 279 -16.30 -12.00 -10.05
C LEU A 279 -17.10 -10.75 -9.68
N SER A 280 -17.37 -10.56 -8.39
CA SER A 280 -18.15 -9.41 -7.90
C SER A 280 -17.43 -8.09 -8.21
N VAL A 281 -16.11 -8.05 -8.00
CA VAL A 281 -15.26 -6.90 -8.32
C VAL A 281 -15.23 -6.63 -9.82
N GLN A 282 -15.11 -7.66 -10.67
CA GLN A 282 -15.15 -7.52 -12.12
C GLN A 282 -16.50 -7.03 -12.63
N PHE A 283 -17.60 -7.59 -12.15
CA PHE A 283 -18.95 -7.16 -12.48
C PHE A 283 -19.15 -5.68 -12.09
N PHE A 284 -18.76 -5.33 -10.88
CA PHE A 284 -18.80 -3.94 -10.41
C PHE A 284 -17.95 -3.02 -11.29
N THR A 285 -16.72 -3.42 -11.60
CA THR A 285 -15.79 -2.63 -12.42
C THR A 285 -16.33 -2.44 -13.84
N ALA A 286 -16.82 -3.50 -14.48
CA ALA A 286 -17.44 -3.43 -15.81
C ALA A 286 -18.64 -2.49 -15.82
N GLY A 287 -19.46 -2.54 -14.76
CA GLY A 287 -20.59 -1.63 -14.54
C GLY A 287 -20.13 -0.18 -14.42
N VAL A 288 -19.16 0.10 -13.55
CA VAL A 288 -18.61 1.45 -13.33
C VAL A 288 -17.95 1.99 -14.60
N LEU A 289 -17.14 1.21 -15.31
CA LEU A 289 -16.48 1.63 -16.54
C LEU A 289 -17.48 1.88 -17.66
N SER A 290 -18.50 1.03 -17.79
CA SER A 290 -19.56 1.21 -18.78
C SER A 290 -20.38 2.45 -18.50
N LEU A 291 -20.69 2.72 -17.23
CA LEU A 291 -21.33 3.97 -16.82
C LEU A 291 -20.40 5.16 -17.06
N PHE A 292 -19.13 5.07 -16.71
CA PHE A 292 -18.14 6.13 -16.93
C PHE A 292 -18.02 6.45 -18.42
N LEU A 293 -17.80 5.46 -19.28
CA LEU A 293 -17.75 5.61 -20.73
C LEU A 293 -19.06 6.16 -21.27
N TYR A 294 -20.20 5.62 -20.84
CA TYR A 294 -21.50 6.15 -21.22
C TYR A 294 -21.62 7.63 -20.83
N TYR A 295 -21.27 8.04 -19.62
CA TYR A 295 -21.39 9.43 -19.18
C TYR A 295 -20.36 10.36 -19.83
N LEU A 296 -19.12 9.91 -20.00
CA LEU A 296 -18.07 10.63 -20.72
C LEU A 296 -18.50 10.88 -22.17
N LEU A 297 -19.02 9.86 -22.86
CA LEU A 297 -19.51 9.94 -24.23
C LEU A 297 -20.89 10.61 -24.34
N SER A 298 -21.70 10.58 -23.27
CA SER A 298 -23.06 11.15 -23.24
C SER A 298 -23.14 12.54 -22.64
N LEU A 299 -22.02 13.14 -22.19
CA LEU A 299 -21.91 14.58 -21.87
C LEU A 299 -22.65 15.39 -22.96
N PRO A 300 -23.69 16.14 -22.59
CA PRO A 300 -25.03 16.20 -23.25
C PRO A 300 -25.12 15.82 -24.75
N VAL A 301 -24.62 14.67 -25.18
CA VAL A 301 -24.54 14.25 -26.60
C VAL A 301 -25.82 13.53 -27.05
N VAL A 302 -26.50 12.80 -26.18
CA VAL A 302 -27.49 11.79 -26.65
C VAL A 302 -28.95 12.23 -26.48
N SER A 303 -29.26 13.34 -25.81
CA SER A 303 -30.66 13.79 -25.70
C SER A 303 -31.17 14.60 -26.91
N GLU A 304 -30.27 15.19 -27.71
CA GLU A 304 -30.65 16.16 -28.74
C GLU A 304 -30.27 15.73 -30.18
N VAL A 305 -29.47 14.67 -30.35
CA VAL A 305 -29.17 14.11 -31.68
C VAL A 305 -30.33 13.22 -32.11
N LYS A 306 -31.45 13.84 -32.50
CA LYS A 306 -32.52 13.14 -33.22
C LYS A 306 -32.18 12.89 -34.70
N ASN A 307 -31.08 13.43 -35.22
CA ASN A 307 -30.67 13.29 -36.62
C ASN A 307 -29.20 12.87 -36.74
N SER A 308 -28.97 11.65 -37.25
CA SER A 308 -27.69 10.90 -37.17
C SER A 308 -26.57 11.37 -38.10
N ARG A 309 -26.81 12.33 -39.01
CA ARG A 309 -25.81 12.72 -40.03
C ARG A 309 -24.66 13.62 -39.53
N ASN A 310 -24.75 14.22 -38.34
CA ASN A 310 -23.73 15.14 -37.79
C ASN A 310 -23.30 14.79 -36.35
N SER A 311 -23.21 13.51 -36.02
CA SER A 311 -22.88 13.04 -34.66
C SER A 311 -21.52 13.57 -34.17
N LEU A 312 -20.46 13.49 -34.98
CA LEU A 312 -19.11 13.93 -34.59
C LEU A 312 -19.00 15.44 -34.34
N LYS A 313 -19.52 16.28 -35.24
CA LYS A 313 -19.56 17.75 -35.04
C LYS A 313 -20.34 18.11 -33.77
N THR A 314 -21.39 17.35 -33.46
CA THR A 314 -22.17 17.53 -32.24
C THR A 314 -21.37 17.12 -31.01
N ILE A 315 -20.68 15.97 -31.03
CA ILE A 315 -19.85 15.46 -29.93
C ILE A 315 -18.67 16.38 -29.63
N PHE A 316 -17.90 16.77 -30.66
CA PHE A 316 -16.63 17.44 -30.46
C PHE A 316 -16.74 18.97 -30.49
N ILE A 317 -17.60 19.57 -31.32
CA ILE A 317 -17.53 21.02 -31.61
C ILE A 317 -18.70 21.81 -31.00
N SER A 318 -19.93 21.29 -31.12
CA SER A 318 -21.16 22.02 -30.76
C SER A 318 -21.20 22.49 -29.30
N ARG A 319 -21.93 23.57 -29.01
CA ARG A 319 -22.13 24.12 -27.65
C ARG A 319 -20.83 24.26 -26.84
N LYS A 320 -19.77 24.74 -27.49
CA LYS A 320 -18.45 24.98 -26.88
C LYS A 320 -17.76 23.70 -26.37
N ARG A 321 -18.09 22.52 -26.93
CA ARG A 321 -17.49 21.23 -26.51
C ARG A 321 -16.03 21.07 -26.90
N TRP A 322 -15.56 21.79 -27.93
CA TRP A 322 -14.15 21.78 -28.32
C TRP A 322 -13.26 22.18 -27.13
N PHE A 323 -13.76 23.07 -26.27
CA PHE A 323 -13.06 23.53 -25.08
C PHE A 323 -12.91 22.43 -24.02
N PHE A 324 -13.91 21.54 -23.91
CA PHE A 324 -13.80 20.35 -23.04
C PHE A 324 -12.64 19.47 -23.51
N TRP A 325 -12.67 19.08 -24.78
CA TRP A 325 -11.68 18.17 -25.35
C TRP A 325 -10.27 18.76 -25.36
N LEU A 326 -10.15 20.07 -25.62
CA LEU A 326 -8.87 20.78 -25.52
C LEU A 326 -8.28 20.65 -24.11
N ILE A 327 -9.06 20.96 -23.07
CA ILE A 327 -8.59 20.87 -21.67
C ILE A 327 -8.33 19.41 -21.29
N PHE A 328 -9.27 18.51 -21.59
CA PHE A 328 -9.17 17.10 -21.24
C PHE A 328 -7.95 16.42 -21.87
N LEU A 329 -7.78 16.54 -23.19
CA LEU A 329 -6.70 15.90 -23.92
C LEU A 329 -5.34 16.54 -23.65
N SER A 330 -5.28 17.87 -23.50
CA SER A 330 -4.02 18.52 -23.09
C SER A 330 -3.60 18.03 -21.71
N GLY A 331 -4.50 18.01 -20.73
CA GLY A 331 -4.20 17.54 -19.38
C GLY A 331 -3.65 16.11 -19.36
N ILE A 332 -4.29 15.20 -20.09
CA ILE A 332 -3.82 13.82 -20.26
C ILE A 332 -2.43 13.81 -20.89
N ALA A 333 -2.23 14.54 -22.00
CA ALA A 333 -0.95 14.58 -22.70
C ALA A 333 0.20 15.05 -21.78
N SER A 334 -0.03 16.06 -20.93
CA SER A 334 0.96 16.50 -19.93
C SER A 334 1.30 15.36 -18.98
N ASN A 335 0.30 14.72 -18.37
CA ASN A 335 0.51 13.62 -17.44
C ASN A 335 1.16 12.40 -18.11
N MET A 336 0.89 12.12 -19.38
CA MET A 336 1.54 11.04 -20.13
C MET A 336 3.05 11.28 -20.26
N LEU A 337 3.51 12.53 -20.47
CA LEU A 337 4.95 12.83 -20.53
C LEU A 337 5.65 12.50 -19.21
N TRP A 338 5.03 12.81 -18.08
CA TRP A 338 5.54 12.45 -16.76
C TRP A 338 5.49 10.94 -16.52
N LEU A 339 4.42 10.27 -16.96
CA LEU A 339 4.26 8.82 -16.84
C LEU A 339 5.31 8.05 -17.64
N LEU A 340 5.70 8.55 -18.81
CA LEU A 340 6.78 7.96 -19.62
C LEU A 340 8.15 8.05 -18.93
N ALA A 341 8.35 9.05 -18.05
CA ALA A 341 9.56 9.21 -17.24
C ALA A 341 9.57 8.33 -15.97
N GLU A 342 8.41 7.78 -15.60
CA GLU A 342 8.15 7.09 -14.33
C GLU A 342 7.32 5.84 -14.59
N TRP A 343 7.64 5.09 -15.64
CA TRP A 343 6.82 3.97 -16.11
C TRP A 343 6.92 2.76 -15.18
N PRO A 344 5.81 2.08 -14.80
CA PRO A 344 4.41 2.27 -15.22
C PRO A 344 3.59 3.25 -14.35
N GLY A 345 4.22 3.94 -13.42
CA GLY A 345 3.66 4.93 -12.51
C GLY A 345 4.59 5.11 -11.30
N CYS A 346 4.49 6.22 -10.59
CA CYS A 346 5.25 6.39 -9.36
C CYS A 346 4.65 5.51 -8.25
N MET A 347 5.47 4.69 -7.61
CA MET A 347 5.07 3.82 -6.51
C MET A 347 5.82 4.17 -5.23
N THR A 348 5.21 3.85 -4.09
CA THR A 348 5.77 4.02 -2.74
C THR A 348 5.52 2.77 -1.92
N PRO A 349 6.08 2.63 -0.70
CA PRO A 349 5.77 1.49 0.17
C PRO A 349 4.25 1.25 0.35
N ASP A 350 3.45 2.32 0.52
CA ASP A 350 1.99 2.21 0.60
C ASP A 350 1.37 1.62 -0.68
N SER A 351 1.91 1.97 -1.85
CA SER A 351 1.47 1.47 -3.16
C SER A 351 1.82 0.00 -3.34
N VAL A 352 3.03 -0.38 -2.93
CA VAL A 352 3.53 -1.77 -2.99
C VAL A 352 2.72 -2.65 -2.06
N HIS A 353 2.45 -2.20 -0.82
CA HIS A 353 1.63 -2.93 0.14
C HIS A 353 0.23 -3.23 -0.42
N VAL A 354 -0.46 -2.22 -0.97
CA VAL A 354 -1.79 -2.42 -1.59
C VAL A 354 -1.72 -3.34 -2.82
N ASN A 355 -0.65 -3.26 -3.61
CA ASN A 355 -0.43 -4.16 -4.74
C ASN A 355 -0.23 -5.61 -4.28
N ILE A 356 0.48 -5.84 -3.16
CA ILE A 356 0.64 -7.16 -2.54
C ILE A 356 -0.71 -7.67 -2.01
N GLU A 357 -1.48 -6.86 -1.28
CA GLU A 357 -2.81 -7.23 -0.79
C GLU A 357 -3.74 -7.64 -1.94
N MET A 358 -3.71 -6.89 -3.05
CA MET A 358 -4.46 -7.19 -4.26
C MET A 358 -4.01 -8.51 -4.89
N ASN A 359 -2.69 -8.71 -5.02
CA ASN A 359 -2.13 -9.91 -5.67
C ASN A 359 -2.29 -11.18 -4.83
N THR A 360 -2.41 -11.06 -3.51
CA THR A 360 -2.57 -12.18 -2.55
C THR A 360 -4.03 -12.36 -2.09
N LEU A 361 -4.92 -11.44 -2.45
CA LEU A 361 -6.27 -11.26 -1.90
C LEU A 361 -6.33 -11.26 -0.35
N LYS A 362 -5.20 -11.07 0.31
CA LYS A 362 -5.11 -10.89 1.76
C LYS A 362 -5.37 -9.44 2.11
N ILE A 363 -6.60 -9.02 1.87
CA ILE A 363 -6.99 -7.62 2.01
C ILE A 363 -7.15 -7.32 3.49
N THR A 364 -6.38 -6.37 4.01
CA THR A 364 -6.56 -5.81 5.35
C THR A 364 -7.30 -4.48 5.27
N ASN A 365 -7.68 -3.93 6.42
CA ASN A 365 -8.22 -2.58 6.50
C ASN A 365 -7.20 -1.57 7.06
N HIS A 366 -5.91 -1.89 7.07
CA HIS A 366 -4.86 -0.93 7.43
C HIS A 366 -4.85 0.26 6.46
N HIS A 367 -4.98 -0.04 5.17
CA HIS A 367 -5.46 0.91 4.17
C HIS A 367 -6.96 0.67 3.97
N PRO A 368 -7.76 1.70 3.65
CA PRO A 368 -9.17 1.47 3.38
C PRO A 368 -9.33 0.46 2.24
N TYR A 369 -9.87 -0.71 2.58
CA TYR A 369 -9.87 -1.87 1.69
C TYR A 369 -10.61 -1.62 0.37
N LEU A 370 -11.53 -0.65 0.34
CA LEU A 370 -12.23 -0.27 -0.89
C LEU A 370 -11.28 0.31 -1.94
N TYR A 371 -10.18 0.95 -1.53
CA TYR A 371 -9.12 1.35 -2.44
C TYR A 371 -8.39 0.12 -3.03
N THR A 372 -8.12 -0.90 -2.22
CA THR A 372 -7.55 -2.18 -2.69
C THR A 372 -8.50 -2.88 -3.67
N LEU A 373 -9.82 -2.84 -3.43
CA LEU A 373 -10.81 -3.35 -4.38
C LEU A 373 -10.91 -2.53 -5.67
N TYR A 374 -10.74 -1.21 -5.57
CA TYR A 374 -10.66 -0.31 -6.74
C TYR A 374 -9.42 -0.63 -7.59
N MET A 375 -8.26 -0.85 -6.96
CA MET A 375 -7.03 -1.31 -7.61
C MET A 375 -7.26 -2.65 -8.31
N LEU A 376 -7.79 -3.64 -7.57
CA LEU A 376 -8.11 -4.97 -8.06
C LEU A 376 -9.04 -4.92 -9.26
N GLY A 377 -10.09 -4.09 -9.20
CA GLY A 377 -11.02 -3.85 -10.28
C GLY A 377 -10.32 -3.44 -11.56
N LEU A 378 -9.50 -2.38 -11.49
CA LEU A 378 -8.80 -1.84 -12.66
C LEU A 378 -7.71 -2.77 -13.19
N HIS A 379 -7.03 -3.53 -12.34
CA HIS A 379 -6.07 -4.55 -12.81
C HIS A 379 -6.71 -5.63 -13.69
N ASN A 380 -8.03 -5.84 -13.64
CA ASN A 380 -8.73 -6.72 -14.59
C ASN A 380 -8.81 -6.17 -16.02
N ILE A 381 -8.51 -4.89 -16.26
CA ILE A 381 -8.41 -4.37 -17.65
C ILE A 381 -7.06 -4.77 -18.23
N TYR A 382 -6.00 -4.41 -17.50
CA TYR A 382 -4.64 -4.76 -17.84
C TYR A 382 -3.85 -4.83 -16.55
N ASP A 383 -3.16 -5.95 -16.35
CA ASP A 383 -2.56 -6.29 -15.07
C ASP A 383 -1.23 -5.59 -14.84
N SER A 384 -1.34 -4.29 -14.66
CA SER A 384 -0.25 -3.36 -14.47
C SER A 384 -0.73 -2.17 -13.64
N PRO A 385 0.10 -1.64 -12.74
CA PRO A 385 -0.17 -0.38 -12.04
C PRO A 385 -0.53 0.77 -12.98
N LEU A 386 -0.05 0.70 -14.22
CA LEU A 386 -0.36 1.65 -15.30
C LEU A 386 -1.85 1.90 -15.43
N THR A 387 -2.66 0.84 -15.42
CA THR A 387 -4.10 0.95 -15.67
C THR A 387 -4.78 1.84 -14.64
N VAL A 388 -4.37 1.72 -13.38
CA VAL A 388 -4.89 2.53 -12.30
C VAL A 388 -4.47 3.98 -12.50
N VAL A 389 -3.20 4.22 -12.81
CA VAL A 389 -2.68 5.57 -13.04
C VAL A 389 -3.39 6.24 -14.21
N LEU A 390 -3.57 5.54 -15.34
CA LEU A 390 -4.34 6.03 -16.48
C LEU A 390 -5.78 6.39 -16.07
N PHE A 391 -6.46 5.53 -15.31
CA PHE A 391 -7.82 5.81 -14.86
C PHE A 391 -7.89 7.04 -13.94
N GLN A 392 -6.91 7.22 -13.05
CA GLN A 392 -6.81 8.40 -12.18
C GLN A 392 -6.64 9.67 -13.01
N ILE A 393 -5.74 9.66 -14.00
CA ILE A 393 -5.50 10.79 -14.92
C ILE A 393 -6.77 11.13 -15.70
N LEU A 394 -7.46 10.12 -16.24
CA LEU A 394 -8.73 10.30 -16.95
C LEU A 394 -9.80 10.92 -16.04
N CYS A 395 -9.97 10.41 -14.83
CA CYS A 395 -10.97 10.92 -13.89
C CYS A 395 -10.67 12.36 -13.48
N PHE A 396 -9.42 12.67 -13.12
CA PHE A 396 -9.00 14.00 -12.72
C PHE A 396 -9.27 15.03 -13.81
N HIS A 397 -8.82 14.77 -15.04
CA HIS A 397 -9.02 15.70 -16.15
C HIS A 397 -10.47 15.78 -16.62
N ALA A 398 -11.27 14.71 -16.47
CA ALA A 398 -12.70 14.78 -16.75
C ALA A 398 -13.41 15.76 -15.79
N VAL A 399 -13.06 15.74 -14.50
CA VAL A 399 -13.59 16.67 -13.48
C VAL A 399 -13.18 18.11 -13.79
N VAL A 400 -11.90 18.34 -14.05
CA VAL A 400 -11.35 19.68 -14.37
C VAL A 400 -11.96 20.24 -15.66
N ALA A 401 -11.96 19.47 -16.75
CA ALA A 401 -12.53 19.92 -18.02
C ALA A 401 -14.02 20.23 -17.90
N SER A 402 -14.77 19.40 -17.16
CA SER A 402 -16.20 19.65 -16.90
C SER A 402 -16.44 20.97 -16.17
N TRP A 403 -15.61 21.27 -15.15
CA TRP A 403 -15.70 22.51 -14.40
C TRP A 403 -15.35 23.76 -15.24
N LEU A 404 -14.25 23.71 -15.98
CA LEU A 404 -13.83 24.85 -16.79
C LEU A 404 -14.78 25.12 -17.97
N VAL A 405 -15.40 24.08 -18.53
CA VAL A 405 -16.49 24.24 -19.51
C VAL A 405 -17.74 24.81 -18.88
N PHE A 406 -18.10 24.41 -17.66
CA PHE A 406 -19.19 25.04 -16.92
C PHE A 406 -18.94 26.55 -16.76
N ILE A 407 -17.71 26.94 -16.39
CA ILE A 407 -17.33 28.34 -16.25
C ILE A 407 -17.37 29.09 -17.60
N PHE A 408 -16.86 28.49 -18.68
CA PHE A 408 -16.90 29.07 -20.02
C PHE A 408 -18.33 29.25 -20.56
N ARG A 409 -19.23 28.34 -20.21
CA ARG A 409 -20.65 28.42 -20.58
C ARG A 409 -21.40 29.49 -19.79
N ASN A 410 -20.94 29.81 -18.59
CA ASN A 410 -21.52 30.85 -17.74
C ASN A 410 -20.82 32.21 -17.87
N GLY A 411 -20.21 32.48 -19.04
CA GLY A 411 -19.84 33.84 -19.46
C GLY A 411 -18.41 34.26 -19.18
N VAL A 412 -17.57 33.42 -18.56
CA VAL A 412 -16.12 33.70 -18.50
C VAL A 412 -15.50 33.40 -19.87
N ARG A 413 -14.60 34.24 -20.36
CA ARG A 413 -14.02 34.09 -21.70
C ARG A 413 -12.87 33.08 -21.70
N TRP A 414 -12.79 32.23 -22.72
CA TRP A 414 -11.82 31.13 -22.80
C TRP A 414 -10.36 31.58 -22.72
N TYR A 415 -10.03 32.76 -23.27
CA TYR A 415 -8.67 33.31 -23.25
C TYR A 415 -8.23 33.80 -21.86
N ILE A 416 -9.14 33.92 -20.89
CA ILE A 416 -8.81 34.13 -19.47
C ILE A 416 -8.61 32.77 -18.79
N ILE A 417 -9.43 31.78 -19.17
CA ILE A 417 -9.38 30.45 -18.58
C ILE A 417 -8.10 29.71 -18.97
N LEU A 418 -7.70 29.74 -20.24
CA LEU A 418 -6.56 28.96 -20.73
C LEU A 418 -5.24 29.31 -20.04
N PRO A 419 -4.80 30.58 -19.94
CA PRO A 419 -3.54 30.92 -19.26
C PRO A 419 -3.49 30.42 -17.81
N LEU A 420 -4.60 30.54 -17.07
CA LEU A 420 -4.69 30.05 -15.70
C LEU A 420 -4.70 28.52 -15.63
N TYR A 421 -5.35 27.87 -16.60
CA TYR A 421 -5.32 26.42 -16.73
C TYR A 421 -3.91 25.91 -17.05
N PHE A 422 -3.15 26.62 -17.89
CA PHE A 422 -1.75 26.29 -18.20
C PHE A 422 -0.87 26.23 -16.95
N LEU A 423 -1.12 27.05 -15.93
CA LEU A 423 -0.42 26.95 -14.64
C LEU A 423 -0.68 25.62 -13.94
N THR A 424 -1.86 25.03 -14.13
CA THR A 424 -2.20 23.70 -13.60
C THR A 424 -1.60 22.60 -14.45
N PHE A 425 -1.77 22.70 -15.77
CA PHE A 425 -1.26 21.76 -16.75
C PHE A 425 0.28 21.63 -16.71
N LEU A 426 1.01 22.72 -16.44
CA LEU A 426 2.47 22.73 -16.26
C LEU A 426 2.92 22.52 -14.81
N SER A 427 1.99 22.36 -13.85
CA SER A 427 2.38 22.19 -12.45
C SER A 427 3.05 20.84 -12.24
N ILE A 428 4.32 20.88 -11.83
CA ILE A 428 5.09 19.68 -11.46
C ILE A 428 4.34 18.86 -10.39
N PRO A 429 3.91 19.43 -9.24
CA PRO A 429 3.18 18.65 -8.24
C PRO A 429 1.91 18.02 -8.79
N VAL A 430 1.10 18.72 -9.59
CA VAL A 430 -0.14 18.12 -10.14
C VAL A 430 0.20 16.93 -11.03
N ASN A 431 1.21 17.08 -11.90
CA ASN A 431 1.58 16.02 -12.80
C ASN A 431 2.15 14.79 -12.07
N LEU A 432 3.08 14.99 -11.13
CA LEU A 432 3.67 13.92 -10.34
C LEU A 432 2.64 13.19 -9.48
N PHE A 433 1.79 13.94 -8.77
CA PHE A 433 0.77 13.32 -7.91
C PHE A 433 -0.19 12.49 -8.75
N ASN A 434 -0.67 13.00 -9.89
CA ASN A 434 -1.62 12.27 -10.73
C ASN A 434 -1.04 10.99 -11.38
N ILE A 435 0.30 10.85 -11.46
CA ILE A 435 0.95 9.61 -11.90
C ILE A 435 1.38 8.70 -10.74
N THR A 436 1.18 9.13 -9.50
CA THR A 436 1.55 8.37 -8.31
C THR A 436 0.41 7.47 -7.87
N LEU A 437 0.71 6.19 -7.67
CA LEU A 437 -0.26 5.15 -7.29
C LEU A 437 -0.69 5.26 -5.82
N TRP A 438 -1.39 6.33 -5.50
CA TRP A 438 -1.82 6.65 -4.14
C TRP A 438 -3.33 6.75 -4.03
N LYS A 439 -3.86 6.25 -2.91
CA LYS A 439 -5.25 6.50 -2.47
C LYS A 439 -5.55 7.98 -2.27
N ASP A 440 -4.52 8.83 -2.09
CA ASP A 440 -4.64 10.29 -2.07
C ASP A 440 -5.28 10.84 -3.34
N ILE A 441 -4.94 10.30 -4.51
CA ILE A 441 -5.28 10.90 -5.81
C ILE A 441 -6.77 10.75 -6.15
N PRO A 442 -7.36 9.54 -6.16
CA PRO A 442 -8.79 9.42 -6.42
C PRO A 442 -9.60 10.08 -5.30
N TYR A 443 -9.13 10.05 -4.06
CA TYR A 443 -9.75 10.79 -2.95
C TYR A 443 -9.79 12.30 -3.20
N ASN A 444 -8.65 12.93 -3.52
CA ASN A 444 -8.60 14.37 -3.78
C ASN A 444 -9.35 14.76 -5.07
N THR A 445 -9.41 13.86 -6.05
CA THR A 445 -10.25 14.01 -7.25
C THR A 445 -11.73 14.06 -6.88
N LEU A 446 -12.18 13.19 -5.96
CA LEU A 446 -13.55 13.20 -5.43
C LEU A 446 -13.83 14.45 -4.59
N VAL A 447 -12.88 14.90 -3.77
CA VAL A 447 -12.98 16.18 -3.03
C VAL A 447 -13.19 17.32 -4.02
N LEU A 448 -12.37 17.40 -5.07
CA LEU A 448 -12.47 18.44 -6.10
C LEU A 448 -13.80 18.36 -6.87
N PHE A 449 -14.23 17.14 -7.23
CA PHE A 449 -15.54 16.90 -7.85
C PHE A 449 -16.68 17.43 -6.99
N TRP A 450 -16.71 17.10 -5.69
CA TRP A 450 -17.75 17.57 -4.78
C TRP A 450 -17.71 19.08 -4.57
N ALA A 451 -16.52 19.67 -4.45
CA ALA A 451 -16.37 21.12 -4.37
C ALA A 451 -16.98 21.82 -5.59
N PHE A 452 -16.63 21.36 -6.81
CA PHE A 452 -17.17 21.90 -8.05
C PHE A 452 -18.66 21.66 -8.20
N PHE A 453 -19.14 20.46 -7.88
CA PHE A 453 -20.56 20.11 -7.96
C PHE A 453 -21.41 20.98 -7.03
N LEU A 454 -21.04 21.09 -5.75
CA LEU A 454 -21.76 21.89 -4.77
C LEU A 454 -21.69 23.39 -5.13
N THR A 455 -20.56 23.86 -5.63
CA THR A 455 -20.39 25.26 -6.08
C THR A 455 -21.25 25.55 -7.30
N ALA A 456 -21.29 24.66 -8.29
CA ALA A 456 -22.17 24.78 -9.45
C ALA A 456 -23.65 24.82 -9.02
N CYS A 457 -24.03 23.93 -8.09
CA CYS A 457 -25.37 23.89 -7.50
C CYS A 457 -25.74 25.22 -6.82
N TYR A 458 -24.86 25.73 -5.95
CA TYR A 458 -25.07 26.98 -5.24
C TYR A 458 -25.12 28.19 -6.19
N TYR A 459 -24.25 28.22 -7.19
CA TYR A 459 -24.25 29.22 -8.26
C TYR A 459 -25.57 29.23 -9.04
N LEU A 460 -26.04 28.06 -9.50
CA LEU A 460 -27.31 27.96 -10.23
C LEU A 460 -28.50 28.39 -9.38
N LYS A 461 -28.52 28.05 -8.09
CA LYS A 461 -29.56 28.51 -7.16
C LYS A 461 -29.59 30.03 -7.07
N ARG A 462 -28.43 30.69 -7.01
CA ARG A 462 -28.35 32.17 -7.02
C ARG A 462 -28.86 32.79 -8.33
N GLN A 463 -28.89 32.03 -9.42
CA GLN A 463 -29.54 32.42 -10.67
C GLN A 463 -31.03 32.05 -10.73
N GLY A 464 -31.64 31.63 -9.62
CA GLY A 464 -33.03 31.19 -9.57
C GLY A 464 -33.28 29.80 -10.16
N LYS A 465 -32.23 29.01 -10.42
CA LYS A 465 -32.34 27.67 -11.01
C LYS A 465 -32.06 26.61 -9.95
N ILE A 466 -32.97 25.66 -9.79
CA ILE A 466 -32.77 24.49 -8.93
C ILE A 466 -32.30 23.32 -9.78
N LEU A 467 -31.25 22.61 -9.35
CA LEU A 467 -30.75 21.46 -10.08
C LEU A 467 -31.74 20.29 -9.95
N GLN A 468 -32.23 19.81 -11.09
CA GLN A 468 -33.07 18.62 -11.14
C GLN A 468 -32.21 17.38 -11.37
N LEU A 469 -31.99 16.60 -10.31
CA LEU A 469 -31.27 15.34 -10.38
C LEU A 469 -32.19 14.21 -10.85
N SER A 470 -31.77 13.52 -11.92
CA SER A 470 -32.36 12.25 -12.34
C SER A 470 -32.09 11.14 -11.32
N LYS A 471 -32.86 10.04 -11.38
CA LYS A 471 -32.65 8.88 -10.50
C LYS A 471 -31.24 8.28 -10.66
N VAL A 472 -30.74 8.20 -11.89
CA VAL A 472 -29.38 7.67 -12.16
C VAL A 472 -28.31 8.60 -11.60
N GLN A 473 -28.44 9.92 -11.79
CA GLN A 473 -27.51 10.89 -11.19
C GLN A 473 -27.52 10.81 -9.66
N LEU A 474 -28.68 10.56 -9.04
CA LEU A 474 -28.78 10.38 -7.60
C LEU A 474 -27.98 9.16 -7.13
N VAL A 475 -28.07 8.03 -7.85
CA VAL A 475 -27.28 6.82 -7.57
C VAL A 475 -25.79 7.10 -7.72
N LEU A 476 -25.38 7.72 -8.83
CA LEU A 476 -23.97 8.03 -9.09
C LEU A 476 -23.38 9.00 -8.06
N LEU A 477 -24.13 10.02 -7.65
CA LEU A 477 -23.72 10.90 -6.56
C LEU A 477 -23.61 10.14 -5.24
N SER A 478 -24.51 9.19 -4.98
CA SER A 478 -24.44 8.37 -3.76
C SER A 478 -23.18 7.48 -3.76
N VAL A 479 -22.84 6.88 -4.89
CA VAL A 479 -21.59 6.10 -5.07
C VAL A 479 -20.36 6.99 -4.90
N ALA A 480 -20.32 8.15 -5.57
CA ALA A 480 -19.21 9.11 -5.45
C ALA A 480 -19.05 9.64 -4.01
N PHE A 481 -20.14 9.80 -3.27
CA PHE A 481 -20.12 10.18 -1.86
C PHE A 481 -19.56 9.05 -0.98
N VAL A 482 -20.01 7.81 -1.20
CA VAL A 482 -19.50 6.64 -0.47
C VAL A 482 -18.00 6.52 -0.71
N PHE A 483 -17.53 6.57 -1.95
CA PHE A 483 -16.10 6.53 -2.29
C PHE A 483 -15.32 7.66 -1.64
N LEU A 484 -15.85 8.89 -1.62
CA LEU A 484 -15.19 10.00 -0.92
C LEU A 484 -14.99 9.66 0.56
N CYS A 485 -16.01 9.09 1.21
CA CYS A 485 -15.99 8.77 2.63
C CYS A 485 -15.15 7.54 2.99
N THR A 486 -14.87 6.65 2.03
CA THR A 486 -14.31 5.32 2.30
C THR A 486 -12.97 5.06 1.62
N PHE A 487 -12.60 5.77 0.55
CA PHE A 487 -11.25 5.65 -0.05
C PHE A 487 -10.17 6.15 0.91
N ARG A 488 -10.57 6.96 1.90
CA ARG A 488 -9.75 7.41 3.02
C ARG A 488 -10.56 7.57 4.28
N HIS A 489 -9.96 7.20 5.41
CA HIS A 489 -10.54 7.47 6.74
C HIS A 489 -10.79 8.97 6.96
N ASN A 490 -9.93 9.84 6.41
CA ASN A 490 -10.12 11.30 6.47
C ASN A 490 -11.38 11.77 5.73
N GLY A 491 -11.88 10.97 4.78
CA GLY A 491 -13.09 11.26 4.04
C GLY A 491 -14.36 11.21 4.90
N LEU A 492 -14.31 10.56 6.06
CA LEU A 492 -15.43 10.52 7.00
C LEU A 492 -15.87 11.92 7.47
N ILE A 493 -14.98 12.91 7.42
CA ILE A 493 -15.35 14.29 7.74
C ILE A 493 -16.46 14.81 6.82
N TYR A 494 -16.54 14.32 5.58
CA TYR A 494 -17.54 14.73 4.61
C TYR A 494 -18.91 14.11 4.84
N LEU A 495 -19.01 13.09 5.70
CA LEU A 495 -20.25 12.42 6.06
C LEU A 495 -21.31 13.42 6.53
N PRO A 496 -21.04 14.32 7.50
CA PRO A 496 -21.97 15.39 7.86
C PRO A 496 -21.91 16.59 6.91
N ILE A 497 -20.75 16.97 6.37
CA ILE A 497 -20.56 18.24 5.65
C ILE A 497 -21.43 18.30 4.38
N ILE A 498 -21.38 17.29 3.52
CA ILE A 498 -22.08 17.34 2.23
C ILE A 498 -23.61 17.39 2.42
N PRO A 499 -24.23 16.52 3.26
CA PRO A 499 -25.64 16.63 3.62
C PRO A 499 -26.04 18.00 4.16
N VAL A 500 -25.27 18.53 5.11
CA VAL A 500 -25.51 19.85 5.73
C VAL A 500 -25.46 20.95 4.68
N LEU A 501 -24.43 20.96 3.83
CA LEU A 501 -24.31 21.94 2.75
C LEU A 501 -25.45 21.83 1.74
N LEU A 502 -25.85 20.63 1.32
CA LEU A 502 -26.99 20.44 0.41
C LEU A 502 -28.32 20.88 1.04
N PHE A 503 -28.51 20.60 2.33
CA PHE A 503 -29.69 21.00 3.09
C PHE A 503 -29.81 22.52 3.21
N PHE A 504 -28.81 23.18 3.78
CA PHE A 504 -28.82 24.63 4.02
C PHE A 504 -28.72 25.43 2.72
N SER A 505 -27.96 24.94 1.75
CA SER A 505 -27.93 25.58 0.44
C SER A 505 -29.23 25.40 -0.33
N SER A 506 -30.14 24.49 0.05
CA SER A 506 -31.39 24.15 -0.66
C SER A 506 -31.23 24.07 -2.18
N THR A 507 -30.09 23.57 -2.62
CA THR A 507 -29.72 23.48 -4.04
C THR A 507 -30.40 22.32 -4.75
N VAL A 508 -30.87 21.35 -3.96
CA VAL A 508 -31.58 20.15 -4.39
C VAL A 508 -32.89 20.06 -3.61
N SER A 509 -33.93 19.48 -4.22
CA SER A 509 -35.22 19.32 -3.53
C SER A 509 -35.11 18.38 -2.32
N ARG A 510 -35.86 18.67 -1.25
CA ARG A 510 -35.84 17.87 0.00
C ARG A 510 -36.08 16.38 -0.24
N LYS A 511 -36.98 16.03 -1.16
CA LYS A 511 -37.25 14.63 -1.55
C LYS A 511 -36.01 13.95 -2.16
N ARG A 512 -35.26 14.65 -3.01
CA ARG A 512 -34.05 14.13 -3.63
C ARG A 512 -32.90 14.05 -2.63
N LEU A 513 -32.77 15.04 -1.74
CA LEU A 513 -31.82 14.98 -0.64
C LEU A 513 -32.09 13.76 0.26
N ALA A 514 -33.34 13.53 0.67
CA ALA A 514 -33.71 12.35 1.45
C ALA A 514 -33.36 11.04 0.71
N GLY A 515 -33.64 10.97 -0.59
CA GLY A 515 -33.24 9.82 -1.42
C GLY A 515 -31.73 9.62 -1.51
N PHE A 516 -30.94 10.69 -1.63
CA PHE A 516 -29.48 10.65 -1.56
C PHE A 516 -28.99 10.11 -0.21
N LEU A 517 -29.51 10.65 0.90
CA LEU A 517 -29.12 10.24 2.24
C LEU A 517 -29.46 8.78 2.52
N PHE A 518 -30.67 8.35 2.13
CA PHE A 518 -31.08 6.95 2.28
C PHE A 518 -30.17 6.01 1.48
N LEU A 519 -29.94 6.31 0.19
CA LEU A 519 -29.13 5.46 -0.67
C LEU A 519 -27.67 5.41 -0.23
N SER A 520 -27.08 6.57 0.09
CA SER A 520 -25.73 6.64 0.65
C SER A 520 -25.61 5.94 1.99
N GLY A 521 -26.61 6.08 2.87
CA GLY A 521 -26.64 5.40 4.17
C GLY A 521 -26.66 3.89 4.04
N VAL A 522 -27.50 3.35 3.15
CA VAL A 522 -27.53 1.91 2.84
C VAL A 522 -26.18 1.45 2.26
N MET A 523 -25.62 2.18 1.30
CA MET A 523 -24.32 1.82 0.71
C MET A 523 -23.18 1.86 1.75
N LEU A 524 -23.15 2.88 2.61
CA LEU A 524 -22.17 2.98 3.70
C LEU A 524 -22.35 1.86 4.72
N PHE A 525 -23.58 1.49 5.05
CA PHE A 525 -23.85 0.32 5.90
C PHE A 525 -23.31 -0.96 5.27
N LEU A 526 -23.58 -1.20 3.98
CA LEU A 526 -23.04 -2.36 3.27
C LEU A 526 -21.51 -2.37 3.29
N VAL A 527 -20.87 -1.22 3.01
CA VAL A 527 -19.41 -1.10 3.04
C VAL A 527 -18.87 -1.31 4.46
N TYR A 528 -19.38 -0.64 5.48
CA TYR A 528 -18.75 -0.73 6.82
C TYR A 528 -19.14 -1.96 7.63
N GLN A 529 -20.30 -2.57 7.38
CA GLN A 529 -20.84 -3.65 8.22
C GLN A 529 -20.89 -5.00 7.51
N VAL A 530 -21.32 -5.04 6.25
CA VAL A 530 -21.56 -6.31 5.56
C VAL A 530 -20.30 -6.79 4.87
N LEU A 531 -19.72 -5.95 4.02
CA LEU A 531 -18.62 -6.30 3.13
C LEU A 531 -17.33 -6.77 3.85
N PRO A 532 -16.92 -6.21 5.01
CA PRO A 532 -15.69 -6.62 5.67
C PRO A 532 -15.69 -8.08 6.11
N GLY A 533 -16.85 -8.62 6.51
CA GLY A 533 -16.99 -10.03 6.91
C GLY A 533 -16.76 -11.03 5.78
N TYR A 534 -16.86 -10.59 4.52
CA TYR A 534 -16.63 -11.43 3.34
C TYR A 534 -15.26 -11.21 2.68
N ILE A 535 -14.63 -10.05 2.91
CA ILE A 535 -13.44 -9.62 2.16
C ILE A 535 -12.18 -9.62 3.00
N LEU A 536 -12.27 -9.22 4.28
CA LEU A 536 -11.06 -9.03 5.07
C LEU A 536 -10.45 -10.37 5.47
N TYR A 537 -9.17 -10.52 5.15
CA TYR A 537 -8.37 -11.71 5.50
C TYR A 537 -8.10 -11.76 7.00
N ASP A 538 -7.60 -10.64 7.55
CA ASP A 538 -7.62 -10.41 8.97
C ASP A 538 -9.05 -10.05 9.33
N LYS A 539 -9.85 -11.09 9.63
CA LYS A 539 -11.16 -10.89 10.22
C LYS A 539 -10.95 -9.96 11.40
N PRO A 540 -11.66 -8.83 11.47
CA PRO A 540 -11.46 -7.89 12.55
C PRO A 540 -11.87 -8.60 13.84
N GLU A 541 -10.93 -9.17 14.58
CA GLU A 541 -11.05 -9.30 16.02
C GLU A 541 -11.25 -7.88 16.52
N ALA A 542 -12.52 -7.51 16.71
CA ALA A 542 -13.03 -6.19 17.06
C ALA A 542 -12.19 -5.05 16.50
N ASN A 543 -12.58 -4.51 15.33
CA ASN A 543 -12.01 -3.37 14.59
C ASN A 543 -11.65 -2.16 15.49
N ASN A 544 -10.60 -2.34 16.30
CA ASN A 544 -10.15 -1.44 17.35
C ASN A 544 -9.20 -0.42 16.73
N PHE A 545 -9.12 -0.27 15.41
CA PHE A 545 -8.29 0.78 14.84
C PHE A 545 -8.88 2.15 15.17
N SER A 546 -10.17 2.37 14.87
CA SER A 546 -10.84 3.61 15.28
C SER A 546 -10.95 3.70 16.79
N LYS A 547 -11.29 2.61 17.50
CA LYS A 547 -11.34 2.60 18.96
C LYS A 547 -9.96 2.84 19.59
N SER A 548 -8.87 2.27 19.10
CA SER A 548 -7.51 2.48 19.62
C SER A 548 -6.90 3.79 19.17
N VAL A 549 -7.21 4.32 17.98
CA VAL A 549 -6.75 5.67 17.59
C VAL A 549 -7.49 6.70 18.43
N VAL A 550 -8.80 6.55 18.61
CA VAL A 550 -9.61 7.41 19.48
C VAL A 550 -9.18 7.23 20.94
N GLU A 551 -9.10 6.02 21.47
CA GLU A 551 -8.64 5.75 22.83
C GLU A 551 -7.18 6.11 23.05
N ASN A 552 -6.25 5.93 22.11
CA ASN A 552 -4.87 6.36 22.28
C ASN A 552 -4.77 7.88 22.17
N ASN A 553 -5.54 8.54 21.30
CA ASN A 553 -5.58 10.00 21.28
C ASN A 553 -6.24 10.56 22.54
N PHE A 554 -7.34 9.98 23.01
CA PHE A 554 -7.98 10.36 24.26
C PHE A 554 -7.10 10.03 25.45
N LYS A 555 -6.49 8.84 25.54
CA LYS A 555 -5.51 8.46 26.57
C LYS A 555 -4.29 9.36 26.54
N ASN A 556 -3.79 9.74 25.37
CA ASN A 556 -2.71 10.71 25.27
C ASN A 556 -3.18 12.07 25.78
N VAL A 557 -4.36 12.56 25.36
CA VAL A 557 -4.91 13.84 25.84
C VAL A 557 -5.23 13.82 27.34
N THR A 558 -5.76 12.72 27.88
CA THR A 558 -6.13 12.59 29.31
C THR A 558 -4.93 12.28 30.20
N LYS A 559 -3.96 11.50 29.74
CA LYS A 559 -2.67 11.32 30.42
C LYS A 559 -1.89 12.64 30.44
N ILE A 560 -1.96 13.43 29.37
CA ILE A 560 -1.38 14.77 29.30
C ILE A 560 -2.16 15.76 30.18
N SER A 561 -3.49 15.64 30.33
CA SER A 561 -4.29 16.52 31.17
C SER A 561 -4.26 16.18 32.66
N HIS A 562 -3.95 14.93 33.03
CA HIS A 562 -3.82 14.53 34.43
C HIS A 562 -2.46 14.86 35.04
N ASP A 563 -1.41 14.99 34.21
CA ASP A 563 -0.03 15.19 34.71
C ASP A 563 0.42 16.67 34.69
N ALA A 564 -0.34 17.61 34.11
CA ALA A 564 -0.03 19.05 34.16
C ALA A 564 -1.26 19.94 33.92
N GLU A 565 -1.42 20.99 34.73
CA GLU A 565 -2.41 22.08 34.59
C GLU A 565 -2.43 22.69 33.17
N GLU A 566 -3.54 23.39 32.82
CA GLU A 566 -3.92 23.98 31.51
C GLU A 566 -2.79 24.43 30.55
N TYR A 567 -1.65 24.87 31.09
CA TYR A 567 -0.41 25.21 30.39
C TYR A 567 0.02 24.20 29.30
N TYR A 568 -0.27 22.90 29.47
CA TYR A 568 0.15 21.89 28.49
C TYR A 568 -0.78 21.71 27.29
N ILE A 569 -2.10 21.99 27.41
CA ILE A 569 -3.03 21.92 26.27
C ILE A 569 -2.73 23.05 25.29
N GLU A 570 -2.48 24.26 25.80
CA GLU A 570 -2.05 25.40 24.99
C GLU A 570 -0.75 25.07 24.24
N ASN A 571 0.24 24.49 24.92
CA ASN A 571 1.50 24.07 24.29
C ASN A 571 1.33 22.90 23.31
N TYR A 572 0.43 21.95 23.57
CA TYR A 572 0.14 20.83 22.68
C TYR A 572 -0.54 21.29 21.39
N LEU A 573 -1.55 22.18 21.52
CA LEU A 573 -2.21 22.80 20.38
C LEU A 573 -1.22 23.70 19.64
N ALA A 574 -0.46 24.55 20.34
CA ALA A 574 0.59 25.39 19.73
C ALA A 574 1.64 24.56 18.99
N TYR A 575 2.02 23.39 19.52
CA TYR A 575 2.93 22.45 18.86
C TYR A 575 2.33 21.87 17.58
N ARG A 576 1.06 21.44 17.63
CA ARG A 576 0.35 20.96 16.43
C ARG A 576 0.14 22.08 15.42
N VAL A 577 -0.17 23.31 15.84
CA VAL A 577 -0.23 24.50 14.97
C VAL A 577 1.11 24.72 14.30
N LYS A 578 2.20 24.76 15.08
CA LYS A 578 3.56 24.93 14.56
C LYS A 578 3.91 23.85 13.54
N ARG A 579 3.56 22.58 13.80
CA ARG A 579 3.77 21.48 12.84
C ARG A 579 2.88 21.57 11.61
N PHE A 580 1.59 21.88 11.78
CA PHE A 580 0.65 22.08 10.67
C PHE A 580 1.11 23.22 9.76
N VAL A 581 1.46 24.37 10.33
CA VAL A 581 2.00 25.52 9.59
C VAL A 581 3.32 25.16 8.90
N ALA A 582 4.23 24.45 9.57
CA ALA A 582 5.46 23.96 8.96
C ALA A 582 5.20 22.98 7.79
N THR A 583 4.12 22.20 7.87
CA THR A 583 3.69 21.30 6.79
C THR A 583 2.94 22.02 5.70
N LEU A 584 2.43 23.23 5.89
CA LEU A 584 1.86 24.05 4.82
C LEU A 584 2.95 24.68 3.95
N GLY A 585 4.16 24.90 4.49
CA GLY A 585 5.31 25.50 3.77
C GLY A 585 6.48 24.54 3.46
N ALA A 586 6.29 23.23 3.64
CA ALA A 586 7.27 22.15 3.39
C ALA A 586 8.68 22.40 3.97
N SER A 587 8.78 22.34 5.30
CA SER A 587 10.01 22.32 6.13
C SER A 587 11.24 21.65 5.46
N PRO A 588 12.48 22.12 5.72
CA PRO A 588 13.71 21.44 5.30
C PRO A 588 13.82 19.98 5.74
N LYS A 589 13.14 19.59 6.84
CA LYS A 589 13.05 18.20 7.33
C LYS A 589 11.92 17.38 6.67
N ALA A 590 11.03 17.99 5.91
CA ALA A 590 9.99 17.29 5.13
C ALA A 590 10.53 16.73 3.80
N SER A 591 11.84 16.90 3.52
CA SER A 591 12.57 16.21 2.45
C SER A 591 12.72 14.71 2.68
N THR A 592 12.29 14.16 3.81
CA THR A 592 12.36 12.72 4.13
C THR A 592 11.58 11.84 3.15
N TRP A 593 10.76 12.41 2.26
CA TRP A 593 10.11 11.63 1.19
C TRP A 593 11.03 11.25 0.03
N TYR A 594 12.18 11.92 -0.14
CA TYR A 594 13.15 11.56 -1.18
C TYR A 594 14.29 10.67 -0.65
N ASN A 595 14.58 10.70 0.66
CA ASN A 595 15.58 9.79 1.24
C ASN A 595 15.17 8.30 1.16
N ASP A 596 13.87 8.01 1.04
CA ASP A 596 13.36 6.64 0.87
C ASP A 596 13.42 6.10 -0.56
N MET A 597 13.65 6.95 -1.58
CA MET A 597 13.72 6.49 -2.97
C MET A 597 15.15 6.30 -3.50
N HIS A 598 16.18 6.84 -2.83
CA HIS A 598 17.56 6.76 -3.34
C HIS A 598 18.68 6.53 -2.31
N HIS A 599 18.41 6.32 -1.02
CA HIS A 599 19.44 5.93 -0.03
C HIS A 599 19.03 4.71 0.82
N PRO A 600 20.00 3.85 1.23
CA PRO A 600 19.73 2.71 2.11
C PRO A 600 19.25 3.21 3.49
N PRO A 601 18.31 2.49 4.14
CA PRO A 601 17.52 3.01 5.24
C PRO A 601 18.35 3.15 6.51
N GLN A 602 18.19 4.27 7.21
CA GLN A 602 18.45 4.29 8.64
C GLN A 602 17.31 3.55 9.36
N ARG A 603 17.55 2.25 9.58
CA ARG A 603 17.00 1.29 10.57
C ARG A 603 15.93 1.77 11.58
N TRP A 604 14.74 2.19 11.14
CA TRP A 604 13.60 2.30 12.04
C TRP A 604 12.39 1.62 11.39
N PHE A 605 12.08 0.44 11.92
CA PHE A 605 11.08 -0.57 11.53
C PHE A 605 11.55 -1.60 10.50
N SER A 606 11.88 -2.77 11.06
CA SER A 606 12.17 -4.06 10.44
C SER A 606 11.09 -4.52 9.47
N VAL A 607 11.20 -4.04 8.23
CA VAL A 607 10.67 -4.69 7.02
C VAL A 607 11.83 -4.76 6.04
N ASP A 608 12.81 -5.60 6.38
CA ASP A 608 13.82 -6.10 5.43
C ASP A 608 13.22 -7.19 4.53
N GLU A 609 11.92 -7.44 4.62
CA GLU A 609 11.17 -8.32 3.71
C GLU A 609 10.54 -7.49 2.59
N VAL A 610 11.05 -7.67 1.36
CA VAL A 610 10.50 -7.16 0.10
C VAL A 610 10.75 -5.67 -0.15
N ARG A 611 12.02 -5.26 -0.13
CA ARG A 611 12.50 -4.26 -1.11
C ARG A 611 12.59 -4.93 -2.48
N ALA A 612 11.46 -5.39 -3.00
CA ALA A 612 11.34 -5.45 -4.44
C ALA A 612 11.35 -3.98 -4.89
N GLU A 613 12.53 -3.46 -5.19
CA GLU A 613 12.66 -2.37 -6.13
C GLU A 613 11.98 -2.89 -7.40
N TRP A 614 10.68 -2.62 -7.55
CA TRP A 614 10.04 -2.73 -8.84
C TRP A 614 10.91 -1.88 -9.76
N ILE A 615 11.59 -2.53 -10.70
CA ILE A 615 12.52 -1.84 -11.59
C ILE A 615 11.67 -0.88 -12.43
N VAL A 616 11.56 0.37 -11.98
CA VAL A 616 10.94 1.46 -12.71
C VAL A 616 11.93 1.81 -13.81
N ASN A 617 11.84 1.10 -14.93
CA ASN A 617 12.62 1.42 -16.11
C ASN A 617 11.90 2.54 -16.85
N PRO A 618 12.41 3.79 -16.84
CA PRO A 618 11.81 4.85 -17.62
C PRO A 618 11.79 4.41 -19.10
N ILE A 619 10.66 4.63 -19.77
CA ILE A 619 10.59 4.37 -21.22
C ILE A 619 11.48 5.37 -21.97
N SER A 620 11.65 6.57 -21.41
CA SER A 620 12.53 7.60 -21.96
C SER A 620 13.52 8.11 -20.92
N ASN A 621 14.79 7.73 -21.07
CA ASN A 621 15.89 8.25 -20.25
C ASN A 621 16.01 9.78 -20.33
N THR A 622 15.72 10.36 -21.49
CA THR A 622 15.72 11.82 -21.68
C THR A 622 14.63 12.49 -20.84
N LEU A 623 13.41 11.96 -20.83
CA LEU A 623 12.34 12.49 -19.99
C LEU A 623 12.62 12.27 -18.49
N ALA A 624 13.21 11.13 -18.13
CA ALA A 624 13.66 10.87 -16.77
C ALA A 624 14.71 11.91 -16.32
N HIS A 625 15.69 12.22 -17.15
CA HIS A 625 16.68 13.26 -16.88
C HIS A 625 16.06 14.66 -16.70
N TYR A 626 15.14 15.07 -17.59
CA TYR A 626 14.47 16.37 -17.46
C TYR A 626 13.54 16.44 -16.26
N LYS A 627 12.88 15.33 -15.94
CA LYS A 627 12.14 15.17 -14.69
C LYS A 627 13.10 15.43 -13.54
N ASP A 628 14.19 14.68 -13.42
CA ASP A 628 15.17 14.83 -12.33
C ASP A 628 15.69 16.26 -12.21
N LEU A 629 16.00 16.94 -13.32
CA LEU A 629 16.37 18.36 -13.32
C LEU A 629 15.24 19.27 -12.78
N ALA A 630 13.99 19.01 -13.18
CA ALA A 630 12.84 19.71 -12.65
C ALA A 630 12.63 19.39 -11.15
N LEU A 631 13.02 18.20 -10.70
CA LEU A 631 13.01 17.79 -9.29
C LEU A 631 14.17 18.39 -8.51
N ASP A 632 15.30 18.72 -9.13
CA ASP A 632 16.42 19.39 -8.46
C ASP A 632 16.05 20.83 -8.04
N THR A 633 15.02 21.41 -8.66
CA THR A 633 14.39 22.66 -8.17
C THR A 633 13.69 22.49 -6.81
N ARG A 634 13.59 21.26 -6.28
CA ARG A 634 12.99 20.94 -4.97
C ARG A 634 13.88 21.31 -3.79
N ILE A 635 15.14 21.71 -3.95
CA ILE A 635 15.94 22.17 -2.81
C ILE A 635 15.42 23.56 -2.40
N PHE A 636 14.93 23.70 -1.16
CA PHE A 636 14.44 24.99 -0.67
C PHE A 636 15.63 25.95 -0.55
N LYS A 637 15.78 26.86 -1.52
CA LYS A 637 16.82 27.90 -1.52
C LYS A 637 16.30 29.25 -1.00
N GLY A 638 15.17 29.25 -0.28
CA GLY A 638 14.50 30.45 0.24
C GLY A 638 13.13 30.75 -0.41
N PHE A 639 12.49 31.84 0.02
CA PHE A 639 11.14 32.23 -0.40
C PHE A 639 11.02 32.60 -1.89
N THR A 640 12.12 32.95 -2.54
CA THR A 640 12.19 33.24 -3.98
C THR A 640 12.43 32.00 -4.84
N SER A 641 12.67 30.84 -4.22
CA SER A 641 12.88 29.60 -4.96
C SER A 641 11.57 29.11 -5.61
N GLY A 642 11.68 28.54 -6.81
CA GLY A 642 10.53 27.90 -7.49
C GLY A 642 9.83 26.86 -6.61
N ARG A 643 10.55 26.20 -5.69
CA ARG A 643 9.97 25.29 -4.69
C ARG A 643 8.88 25.99 -3.85
N PHE A 644 9.16 27.19 -3.35
CA PHE A 644 8.22 27.90 -2.48
C PHE A 644 6.92 28.24 -3.20
N ILE A 645 6.93 28.46 -4.51
CA ILE A 645 5.72 28.81 -5.27
C ILE A 645 4.99 27.55 -5.74
N HIS A 646 5.71 26.59 -6.33
CA HIS A 646 5.10 25.44 -6.98
C HIS A 646 4.65 24.36 -6.01
N TRP A 647 5.35 24.18 -4.89
CA TRP A 647 5.12 23.08 -3.95
C TRP A 647 4.52 23.54 -2.63
N ASN A 648 3.82 24.68 -2.61
CA ASN A 648 3.37 25.30 -1.36
C ASN A 648 1.83 25.48 -1.27
N SER A 649 1.18 24.54 -0.60
CA SER A 649 -0.21 24.56 -0.18
C SER A 649 -0.60 25.71 0.75
N ALA A 650 0.36 26.39 1.42
CA ALA A 650 0.05 27.59 2.20
C ALA A 650 -0.56 28.69 1.34
N PHE A 651 -0.09 28.87 0.09
CA PHE A 651 -0.71 29.82 -0.83
C PHE A 651 -2.16 29.48 -1.10
N GLY A 652 -2.44 28.21 -1.41
CA GLY A 652 -3.81 27.76 -1.62
C GLY A 652 -4.67 27.94 -0.37
N PHE A 653 -4.14 27.61 0.80
CA PHE A 653 -4.81 27.79 2.08
C PHE A 653 -5.15 29.26 2.39
N VAL A 654 -4.18 30.17 2.24
CA VAL A 654 -4.38 31.61 2.46
C VAL A 654 -5.41 32.16 1.49
N LEU A 655 -5.33 31.80 0.20
CA LEU A 655 -6.32 32.23 -0.80
C LEU A 655 -7.73 31.73 -0.45
N LEU A 656 -7.86 30.48 0.00
CA LEU A 656 -9.14 29.93 0.44
C LEU A 656 -9.69 30.70 1.66
N LEU A 657 -8.85 30.99 2.67
CA LEU A 657 -9.23 31.79 3.83
C LEU A 657 -9.67 33.21 3.44
N MET A 658 -8.92 33.87 2.57
CA MET A 658 -9.27 35.21 2.08
C MET A 658 -10.62 35.20 1.35
N ALA A 659 -10.82 34.27 0.41
CA ALA A 659 -12.09 34.17 -0.29
C ALA A 659 -13.26 33.82 0.64
N PHE A 660 -13.02 33.02 1.68
CA PHE A 660 -14.02 32.77 2.72
C PHE A 660 -14.36 34.03 3.52
N GLY A 661 -13.36 34.81 3.95
CA GLY A 661 -13.56 36.09 4.63
C GLY A 661 -14.29 37.13 3.78
N LEU A 662 -14.13 37.06 2.46
CA LEU A 662 -14.81 37.93 1.49
C LEU A 662 -16.23 37.45 1.13
N TYR A 663 -16.90 36.62 1.94
CA TYR A 663 -18.21 36.03 1.63
C TYR A 663 -19.32 37.03 1.27
N LYS A 664 -19.25 38.29 1.73
CA LYS A 664 -20.21 39.34 1.34
C LYS A 664 -20.04 39.72 -0.14
N TRP A 665 -18.78 39.77 -0.62
CA TRP A 665 -18.45 40.15 -2.00
C TRP A 665 -18.29 38.96 -2.94
N PHE A 666 -17.97 37.77 -2.44
CA PHE A 666 -17.84 36.57 -3.27
C PHE A 666 -18.46 35.34 -2.59
N PRO A 667 -19.77 35.33 -2.30
CA PRO A 667 -20.45 34.23 -1.64
C PRO A 667 -20.29 32.87 -2.32
N VAL A 668 -20.18 32.79 -3.65
CA VAL A 668 -19.99 31.50 -4.33
C VAL A 668 -18.57 30.99 -4.11
N SER A 669 -17.58 31.88 -4.20
CA SER A 669 -16.18 31.55 -3.89
C SER A 669 -15.98 31.23 -2.41
N ALA A 670 -16.65 31.93 -1.50
CA ALA A 670 -16.59 31.64 -0.07
C ALA A 670 -17.18 30.27 0.26
N PHE A 671 -18.29 29.88 -0.39
CA PHE A 671 -18.88 28.55 -0.26
C PHE A 671 -17.92 27.45 -0.76
N TYR A 672 -17.28 27.68 -1.92
CA TYR A 672 -16.23 26.80 -2.44
C TYR A 672 -15.06 26.68 -1.44
N SER A 673 -14.58 27.79 -0.90
CA SER A 673 -13.49 27.82 0.09
C SER A 673 -13.85 27.08 1.37
N PHE A 674 -15.06 27.28 1.89
CA PHE A 674 -15.54 26.62 3.10
C PHE A 674 -15.42 25.10 2.99
N PHE A 675 -15.80 24.52 1.85
CA PHE A 675 -15.74 23.07 1.63
C PHE A 675 -14.34 22.47 1.85
N PHE A 676 -13.27 23.16 1.42
CA PHE A 676 -11.90 22.73 1.66
C PHE A 676 -11.41 23.07 3.07
N LEU A 677 -11.76 24.25 3.59
CA LEU A 677 -11.32 24.70 4.91
C LEU A 677 -11.85 23.81 6.04
N VAL A 678 -13.06 23.25 5.91
CA VAL A 678 -13.57 22.32 6.92
C VAL A 678 -12.71 21.07 7.03
N GLN A 679 -12.25 20.51 5.89
CA GLN A 679 -11.33 19.37 5.90
C GLN A 679 -9.98 19.73 6.54
N ALA A 680 -9.44 20.91 6.24
CA ALA A 680 -8.21 21.38 6.86
C ALA A 680 -8.37 21.53 8.38
N GLY A 681 -9.50 22.09 8.84
CA GLY A 681 -9.86 22.17 10.24
C GLY A 681 -9.97 20.80 10.90
N GLY A 682 -10.65 19.83 10.29
CA GLY A 682 -10.75 18.48 10.85
C GLY A 682 -9.42 17.73 10.91
N MET A 683 -8.55 17.90 9.91
CA MET A 683 -7.22 17.29 9.93
C MET A 683 -6.36 17.79 11.08
N PHE A 684 -6.47 19.07 11.43
CA PHE A 684 -5.75 19.67 12.55
C PHE A 684 -5.97 18.90 13.87
N PHE A 685 -7.21 18.43 14.08
CA PHE A 685 -7.58 17.69 15.29
C PHE A 685 -7.26 16.20 15.20
N VAL A 686 -7.45 15.56 14.05
CA VAL A 686 -7.46 14.09 13.96
C VAL A 686 -6.09 13.49 13.60
N VAL A 687 -5.27 14.12 12.75
CA VAL A 687 -4.10 13.47 12.15
C VAL A 687 -2.85 14.35 12.20
N TRP A 688 -1.67 13.73 12.33
CA TRP A 688 -0.39 14.41 12.08
C TRP A 688 -0.33 14.89 10.62
N PRO A 689 -0.26 16.21 10.39
CA PRO A 689 -0.31 16.72 9.03
C PRO A 689 0.96 16.34 8.28
N ARG A 690 0.79 15.70 7.13
CA ARG A 690 1.83 15.40 6.13
C ARG A 690 1.40 16.05 4.83
N TRP A 691 2.35 16.49 4.01
CA TRP A 691 2.08 17.22 2.77
C TRP A 691 1.06 16.56 1.86
N ARG A 692 1.14 15.24 1.68
CA ARG A 692 0.19 14.48 0.85
C ARG A 692 -1.27 14.65 1.27
N TYR A 693 -1.50 14.89 2.57
CA TYR A 693 -2.83 15.18 3.10
C TYR A 693 -3.30 16.60 2.78
N LEU A 694 -2.41 17.51 2.37
CA LEU A 694 -2.72 18.92 2.05
C LEU A 694 -2.81 19.16 0.53
N TYR A 695 -2.66 18.13 -0.31
CA TYR A 695 -2.79 18.27 -1.77
C TYR A 695 -4.14 18.86 -2.19
N PHE A 696 -5.22 18.59 -1.44
CA PHE A 696 -6.52 19.23 -1.69
C PHE A 696 -6.50 20.76 -1.51
N LEU A 697 -5.70 21.30 -0.58
CA LEU A 697 -5.59 22.76 -0.38
C LEU A 697 -4.89 23.42 -1.55
N TYR A 698 -3.86 22.74 -2.07
CA TYR A 698 -3.16 23.16 -3.26
C TYR A 698 -4.11 23.19 -4.47
N LEU A 699 -4.80 22.09 -4.76
CA LEU A 699 -5.80 22.03 -5.84
C LEU A 699 -6.94 23.04 -5.63
N GLY A 700 -7.49 23.11 -4.41
CA GLY A 700 -8.57 24.04 -4.06
C GLY A 700 -8.16 25.49 -4.29
N GLY A 701 -6.98 25.89 -3.83
CA GLY A 701 -6.44 27.22 -4.07
C GLY A 701 -6.23 27.54 -5.54
N MET A 702 -5.69 26.60 -6.32
CA MET A 702 -5.46 26.78 -7.76
C MET A 702 -6.76 27.00 -8.53
N TYR A 703 -7.83 26.27 -8.19
CA TYR A 703 -9.09 26.38 -8.91
C TYR A 703 -10.04 27.46 -8.38
N LEU A 704 -9.76 28.04 -7.21
CA LEU A 704 -10.54 29.13 -6.61
C LEU A 704 -10.67 30.36 -7.53
N ILE A 705 -9.59 30.71 -8.26
CA ILE A 705 -9.59 31.87 -9.15
C ILE A 705 -10.68 31.78 -10.22
N PHE A 706 -10.95 30.58 -10.73
CA PHE A 706 -12.01 30.38 -11.72
C PHE A 706 -13.40 30.61 -11.12
N THR A 707 -13.61 30.23 -9.86
CA THR A 707 -14.86 30.51 -9.12
C THR A 707 -15.06 32.01 -8.93
N ILE A 708 -13.99 32.76 -8.60
CA ILE A 708 -14.02 34.23 -8.50
C ILE A 708 -14.37 34.86 -9.85
N LEU A 709 -13.74 34.41 -10.94
CA LEU A 709 -14.02 34.90 -12.30
C LEU A 709 -15.46 34.63 -12.73
N LEU A 710 -16.01 33.45 -12.39
CA LEU A 710 -17.39 33.10 -12.64
C LEU A 710 -18.36 34.08 -11.95
N GLU A 711 -18.13 34.34 -10.66
CA GLU A 711 -18.97 35.26 -9.90
C GLU A 711 -18.84 36.71 -10.42
N TYR A 712 -17.62 37.15 -10.72
CA TYR A 712 -17.36 38.48 -11.29
C TYR A 712 -18.09 38.70 -12.62
N SER A 713 -17.99 37.74 -13.55
CA SER A 713 -18.69 37.79 -14.84
C SER A 713 -20.20 37.92 -14.67
N THR A 714 -20.76 37.18 -13.72
CA THR A 714 -22.20 37.19 -13.41
C THR A 714 -22.66 38.56 -12.90
N ARG A 715 -21.91 39.16 -11.96
CA ARG A 715 -22.20 40.49 -11.42
C ARG A 715 -22.15 41.57 -12.49
N LYS A 716 -21.16 41.50 -13.39
CA LYS A 716 -21.04 42.43 -14.53
C LYS A 716 -22.29 42.37 -15.41
N ASN A 717 -22.76 41.16 -15.75
CA ASN A 717 -23.96 40.99 -16.58
C ASN A 717 -25.23 41.52 -15.89
N LEU A 718 -25.38 41.31 -14.58
CA LEU A 718 -26.52 41.86 -13.82
C LEU A 718 -26.51 43.38 -13.80
N ARG A 719 -25.35 44.03 -13.61
CA ARG A 719 -25.24 45.49 -13.64
C ARG A 719 -25.63 46.07 -15.00
N VAL A 720 -25.22 45.43 -16.09
CA VAL A 720 -25.59 45.85 -17.45
C VAL A 720 -27.11 45.70 -17.67
N GLN A 721 -27.72 44.61 -17.19
CA GLN A 721 -29.17 44.40 -17.29
C GLN A 721 -29.98 45.43 -16.48
N VAL A 722 -29.52 45.79 -15.27
CA VAL A 722 -30.19 46.81 -14.45
C VAL A 722 -30.00 48.20 -15.04
N ALA A 723 -28.79 48.55 -15.51
CA ALA A 723 -28.54 49.84 -16.15
C ALA A 723 -29.37 50.02 -17.44
N GLY A 724 -29.49 48.96 -18.26
CA GLY A 724 -30.32 49.00 -19.47
C GLY A 724 -31.82 49.15 -19.21
N LYS A 725 -32.32 48.71 -18.03
CA LYS A 725 -33.72 48.89 -17.62
C LYS A 725 -34.04 50.29 -17.07
N ASN A 726 -33.04 51.08 -16.68
CA ASN A 726 -33.24 52.44 -16.19
C ASN A 726 -33.10 53.50 -17.29
N ILE A 727 -32.71 53.10 -18.50
CA ILE A 727 -32.54 53.97 -19.68
C ILE A 727 -33.72 53.82 -20.67
N LEU A 728 -34.49 52.74 -20.54
CA LEU A 728 -35.78 52.52 -21.20
C LEU A 728 -36.90 52.95 -20.25
#